data_AF-A0A6N8GP79-F1
#
_entry.id   AF-A0A6N8GP79-F1
#
_cell.length_a   1.000
_cell.length_b   1.000
_cell.length_c   1.000
_cell.angle_alpha   90.00
_cell.angle_beta   90.00
_cell.angle_gamma   90.00
#
_symmetry.space_group_name_H-M   'P 1'
#
loop_
_entity.id
_entity.type
_entity.pdbx_description
1 polymer ?
#
loop_
_entity_poly.entity_id
_entity_poly.type
_entity_poly.pdbx_seq_one_letter_code
_entity_poly.pdbx_strand_id
1 'polypeptide(L)'
;MPSTDNERLFPGLYEHLEDERLTQQIATLAPGRVALDDVDDADSPHVLSRYLAHRIHRHLQSVPARHRVDEANRILELLDRGADEAFYIAPGPRQLMAVTQEASTPLRRPATPLSDAALLTNTPHEPQVGREIAKELESADRVDLLIAFVKWSGLHVMDKELQNLKDRGVPFRVLTTVYMGASDAKAINALARKYGAEVRVSYETRNTRLHAKAWMFHRRTGFSTAYVGSSNLSHAAMLDGLEWNVRLSSVATPALLQKFEATFESYWASESFEPYNPDDDGERLARALAAGSGRVSSDVSIAHLDVQPYPYQAQMLQELEAERVIHDRHRNLVVAATGTGKTIVAALDYRRLQADTLNELSLLFVAHRREILEQARQTYATVLRDGAFGELMVDGHQPVRGRHVFASIQSLNTKNLGRFAPDAFDVVVIDEFHHADAPTYRKIIEHFRPQELLGLTATPERGDGVNVAERFFEDRIASELRLWDALDQQLLTPFHYFGVSDGVDLSSLQFRRGRYEDKELDAVYTGNDARTAKVLQALNDKVLDPHHMKAIGFCVSVKHAEYMARKFTTSGLPSAALSGESSSNERRTVLKALQRGELRAVFAVDLFNEGLDIPQVDTILLLRPTQSSTLFLQQLGRGLRLAPDKPVLTVLDFIGFQHREFRFDMKYRAVTGSSRTRLAKDLEDGFSFLPSGTQIVFDTVAQSVVLNNVKRQLRLTTRQVVDEIKDLAAQQPVPESYTLRQYLADSLSEASDIYRRSKFDGRPTTWNTLRRAGGLVPDVLWPPADQEVEVLTLLQRAKAFLNVDDPARLRSYEVLLQPDAPPVSSLPLRKQRMARMLYYSFWPQGSKSGGPDNLESGLRLLRSHAILRNELAQLIDVTADNARNLPRPLGNGYADIPLQTHAHYTREELLAGLGMGEEGQRTPGTVREGVSWIPSSRCEALLVTLHKSEKDFSPNTMYKDYAISETLFHWESQNQTTPECAAGQRYQHHTAQDSHIMLFVRDSPTQEAGTSPYVFLGPVDYVSHEGSKPMSIIWKLRRPMPSPVFSAASTVAPLS
;
A
#
# COMPACT_ATOMS: atom_id res chain seq x y z
N MET A 1 -6.99 -11.02 -34.01
CA MET A 1 -5.82 -10.32 -34.60
C MET A 1 -6.21 -9.86 -36.00
N PRO A 2 -6.03 -8.57 -36.36
CA PRO A 2 -6.26 -8.11 -37.73
C PRO A 2 -5.37 -8.88 -38.70
N SER A 3 -5.87 -9.10 -39.92
CA SER A 3 -5.23 -9.97 -40.88
C SER A 3 -3.92 -9.36 -41.40
N THR A 4 -2.78 -9.89 -40.94
CA THR A 4 -1.43 -9.53 -41.41
C THR A 4 -1.15 -9.90 -42.88
N ASP A 5 -2.16 -10.22 -43.69
CA ASP A 5 -1.94 -10.74 -45.03
C ASP A 5 -1.63 -9.67 -46.08
N ASN A 6 -1.85 -8.37 -45.84
CA ASN A 6 -1.37 -7.34 -46.77
C ASN A 6 -1.33 -5.88 -46.30
N GLU A 7 -1.27 -5.60 -44.99
CA GLU A 7 -1.37 -4.21 -44.51
C GLU A 7 -0.02 -3.56 -44.27
N ARG A 8 0.14 -2.35 -44.82
CA ARG A 8 1.22 -1.40 -44.56
C ARG A 8 1.24 -1.05 -43.07
N LEU A 9 2.43 -0.98 -42.46
CA LEU A 9 2.56 -0.51 -41.07
C LEU A 9 2.13 0.96 -40.96
N PHE A 10 1.13 1.24 -40.12
CA PHE A 10 0.65 2.59 -39.80
C PHE A 10 1.30 3.10 -38.50
N PRO A 11 1.43 4.42 -38.28
CA PRO A 11 1.83 4.95 -36.98
C PRO A 11 0.80 4.57 -35.90
N GLY A 12 1.24 3.95 -34.80
CA GLY A 12 0.37 3.47 -33.72
C GLY A 12 1.11 2.55 -32.75
N LEU A 13 0.39 2.05 -31.75
CA LEU A 13 0.89 1.05 -30.81
C LEU A 13 0.62 -0.36 -31.35
N TYR A 14 1.60 -1.25 -31.16
CA TYR A 14 1.55 -2.64 -31.62
C TYR A 14 1.96 -3.60 -30.50
N GLU A 15 1.35 -4.78 -30.48
CA GLU A 15 1.71 -5.91 -29.61
C GLU A 15 1.90 -7.19 -30.44
N HIS A 16 2.51 -7.05 -31.62
CA HIS A 16 2.82 -8.19 -32.49
C HIS A 16 4.14 -8.81 -32.10
N LEU A 17 4.17 -10.15 -32.05
CA LEU A 17 5.43 -10.88 -32.01
C LEU A 17 6.19 -10.59 -33.31
N GLU A 18 7.49 -10.29 -33.20
CA GLU A 18 8.35 -10.13 -34.36
C GLU A 18 8.51 -11.49 -35.07
N ASP A 19 7.93 -11.59 -36.27
CA ASP A 19 8.17 -12.69 -37.20
C ASP A 19 9.05 -12.23 -38.36
N GLU A 20 9.61 -13.17 -39.13
CA GLU A 20 10.52 -12.84 -40.25
C GLU A 20 9.92 -11.85 -41.26
N ARG A 21 8.59 -11.86 -41.42
CA ARG A 21 7.88 -10.96 -42.34
C ARG A 21 7.80 -9.55 -41.74
N LEU A 22 7.49 -9.42 -40.45
CA LEU A 22 7.45 -8.13 -39.75
C LEU A 22 8.85 -7.50 -39.69
N THR A 23 9.90 -8.30 -39.45
CA THR A 23 11.30 -7.84 -39.52
C THR A 23 11.62 -7.23 -40.88
N GLN A 24 11.20 -7.87 -41.98
CA GLN A 24 11.38 -7.34 -43.33
C GLN A 24 10.62 -6.03 -43.56
N GLN A 25 9.40 -5.89 -43.02
CA GLN A 25 8.61 -4.66 -43.11
C GLN A 25 9.23 -3.52 -42.29
N ILE A 26 9.70 -3.81 -41.08
CA ILE A 26 10.42 -2.87 -40.20
C ILE A 26 11.69 -2.35 -40.88
N ALA A 27 12.43 -3.22 -41.58
CA ALA A 27 13.65 -2.83 -42.29
C ALA A 27 13.41 -1.79 -43.41
N THR A 28 12.17 -1.62 -43.88
CA THR A 28 11.82 -0.58 -44.87
C THR A 28 11.53 0.80 -44.25
N LEU A 29 11.46 0.90 -42.92
CA LEU A 29 11.18 2.14 -42.19
C LEU A 29 12.48 2.90 -41.89
N ALA A 30 12.39 4.23 -41.81
CA ALA A 30 13.54 5.06 -41.44
C ALA A 30 13.99 4.79 -39.98
N PRO A 31 15.31 4.89 -39.69
CA PRO A 31 15.84 4.70 -38.34
C PRO A 31 15.15 5.60 -37.31
N GLY A 32 14.85 5.04 -36.13
CA GLY A 32 14.20 5.76 -35.02
C GLY A 32 12.66 5.85 -35.10
N ARG A 33 12.03 5.23 -36.10
CA ARG A 33 10.55 5.14 -36.20
C ARG A 33 9.94 3.88 -35.58
N VAL A 34 10.77 2.98 -35.06
CA VAL A 34 10.36 1.69 -34.53
C VAL A 34 10.92 1.57 -33.12
N ALA A 35 10.07 1.14 -32.19
CA ALA A 35 10.45 0.73 -30.86
C ALA A 35 10.12 -0.76 -30.74
N LEU A 36 11.12 -1.56 -30.34
CA LEU A 36 10.98 -2.98 -30.07
C LEU A 36 11.43 -3.21 -28.64
N ASP A 37 10.68 -4.04 -27.92
CA ASP A 37 10.98 -4.47 -26.56
C ASP A 37 10.92 -6.00 -26.50
N ASP A 38 11.77 -6.59 -25.65
CA ASP A 38 11.71 -8.02 -25.36
C ASP A 38 10.42 -8.38 -24.62
N VAL A 39 9.86 -9.55 -24.97
CA VAL A 39 8.72 -10.15 -24.26
C VAL A 39 9.23 -10.74 -22.94
N ASP A 40 8.56 -10.42 -21.84
CA ASP A 40 8.89 -10.97 -20.52
C ASP A 40 8.80 -12.50 -20.51
N ASP A 41 9.74 -13.18 -19.84
CA ASP A 41 9.76 -14.64 -19.73
C ASP A 41 8.43 -15.20 -19.20
N ALA A 42 7.77 -14.50 -18.27
CA ALA A 42 6.49 -14.90 -17.70
C ALA A 42 5.33 -14.83 -18.69
N ASP A 43 5.37 -13.90 -19.63
CA ASP A 43 4.34 -13.69 -20.66
C ASP A 43 4.66 -14.41 -21.97
N SER A 44 5.91 -14.82 -22.17
CA SER A 44 6.39 -15.49 -23.38
C SER A 44 5.53 -16.70 -23.81
N PRO A 45 5.06 -17.60 -22.91
CA PRO A 45 4.24 -18.74 -23.33
C PRO A 45 2.88 -18.30 -23.86
N HIS A 46 2.30 -17.23 -23.29
CA HIS A 46 1.02 -16.67 -23.72
C HIS A 46 1.14 -15.99 -25.09
N VAL A 47 2.17 -15.16 -25.30
CA VAL A 47 2.38 -14.46 -26.58
C VAL A 47 2.63 -15.46 -27.71
N LEU A 48 3.48 -16.46 -27.48
CA LEU A 48 3.80 -17.50 -28.47
C LEU A 48 2.59 -18.39 -28.79
N SER A 49 1.86 -18.85 -27.76
CA SER A 49 0.66 -19.67 -27.98
C SER A 49 -0.43 -18.92 -28.73
N ARG A 50 -0.64 -17.63 -28.44
CA ARG A 50 -1.57 -16.76 -29.18
C ARG A 50 -1.20 -16.64 -30.66
N TYR A 51 0.09 -16.48 -30.95
CA TYR A 51 0.60 -16.43 -32.32
C TYR A 51 0.37 -17.76 -33.07
N LEU A 52 0.71 -18.89 -32.44
CA LEU A 52 0.52 -20.23 -33.01
C LEU A 52 -0.97 -20.57 -33.20
N ALA A 53 -1.81 -20.30 -32.22
CA ALA A 53 -3.26 -20.55 -32.29
C ALA A 53 -3.90 -19.87 -33.50
N HIS A 54 -3.50 -18.63 -33.81
CA HIS A 54 -3.97 -17.91 -34.98
C HIS A 54 -3.55 -18.57 -36.30
N ARG A 55 -2.29 -19.01 -36.42
CA ARG A 55 -1.79 -19.71 -37.61
C ARG A 55 -2.46 -21.07 -37.79
N ILE A 56 -2.61 -21.84 -36.71
CA ILE A 56 -3.31 -23.13 -36.70
C ILE A 56 -4.78 -22.94 -37.11
N HIS A 57 -5.47 -21.93 -36.57
CA HIS A 57 -6.86 -21.65 -36.92
C HIS A 57 -7.03 -21.38 -38.43
N ARG A 58 -6.17 -20.53 -39.01
CA ARG A 58 -6.19 -20.26 -40.46
C ARG A 58 -5.91 -21.51 -41.31
N HIS A 59 -4.95 -22.33 -40.89
CA HIS A 59 -4.64 -23.59 -41.56
C HIS A 59 -5.84 -24.54 -41.53
N LEU A 60 -6.47 -24.72 -40.36
CA LEU A 60 -7.66 -25.57 -40.24
C LEU A 60 -8.87 -25.03 -41.02
N GLN A 61 -8.98 -23.71 -41.20
CA GLN A 61 -10.01 -23.10 -42.06
C GLN A 61 -9.80 -23.44 -43.55
N SER A 62 -8.55 -23.48 -44.02
CA SER A 62 -8.22 -23.83 -45.42
C SER A 62 -8.35 -25.32 -45.71
N VAL A 63 -8.25 -26.18 -44.69
CA VAL A 63 -8.42 -27.63 -44.81
C VAL A 63 -9.91 -28.00 -44.97
N PRO A 64 -10.25 -28.91 -45.91
CA PRO A 64 -11.62 -29.39 -46.08
C PRO A 64 -12.17 -30.03 -44.79
N ALA A 65 -13.45 -29.76 -44.46
CA ALA A 65 -14.06 -30.14 -43.18
C ALA A 65 -13.83 -31.60 -42.75
N ARG A 66 -13.88 -32.55 -43.70
CA ARG A 66 -13.68 -33.98 -43.45
C ARG A 66 -12.26 -34.38 -43.00
N HIS A 67 -11.26 -33.54 -43.26
CA HIS A 67 -9.84 -33.79 -42.94
C HIS A 67 -9.33 -32.94 -41.77
N ARG A 68 -10.15 -32.06 -41.20
CA ARG A 68 -9.72 -31.14 -40.14
C ARG A 68 -9.28 -31.85 -38.86
N VAL A 69 -9.95 -32.95 -38.49
CA VAL A 69 -9.59 -33.75 -37.30
C VAL A 69 -8.26 -34.47 -37.53
N ASP A 70 -8.07 -35.08 -38.69
CA ASP A 70 -6.81 -35.75 -39.05
C ASP A 70 -5.63 -34.76 -39.02
N GLU A 71 -5.84 -33.55 -39.56
CA GLU A 71 -4.82 -32.53 -39.57
C GLU A 71 -4.52 -31.97 -38.17
N ALA A 72 -5.54 -31.78 -37.32
CA ALA A 72 -5.35 -31.39 -35.93
C ALA A 72 -4.57 -32.45 -35.14
N ASN A 73 -4.86 -33.74 -35.36
CA ASN A 73 -4.12 -34.84 -34.74
C ASN A 73 -2.65 -34.90 -35.19
N ARG A 74 -2.34 -34.59 -36.46
CA ARG A 74 -0.94 -34.45 -36.91
C ARG A 74 -0.17 -33.33 -36.20
N ILE A 75 -0.86 -32.23 -35.90
CA ILE A 75 -0.26 -31.14 -35.12
C ILE A 75 0.00 -31.62 -33.68
N LEU A 76 -0.95 -32.33 -33.08
CA LEU A 76 -0.80 -32.90 -31.73
C LEU A 76 0.36 -33.90 -31.65
N GLU A 77 0.56 -34.76 -32.66
CA GLU A 77 1.71 -35.68 -32.73
C GLU A 77 3.07 -34.98 -32.69
N LEU A 78 3.17 -33.76 -33.24
CA LEU A 78 4.40 -32.98 -33.19
C LEU A 78 4.65 -32.39 -31.80
N LEU A 79 3.58 -32.08 -31.06
CA LEU A 79 3.65 -31.55 -29.69
C LEU A 79 3.93 -32.65 -28.66
N ASP A 80 3.35 -33.83 -28.85
CA ASP A 80 3.42 -34.97 -27.91
C ASP A 80 4.67 -35.86 -28.11
N ARG A 81 5.67 -35.43 -28.88
CA ARG A 81 6.92 -36.19 -29.07
C ARG A 81 7.66 -36.40 -27.74
N GLY A 82 7.43 -37.55 -27.10
CA GLY A 82 8.04 -37.94 -25.83
C GLY A 82 7.12 -37.84 -24.61
N ALA A 83 5.81 -37.62 -24.77
CA ALA A 83 4.83 -37.69 -23.69
C ALA A 83 4.41 -39.15 -23.39
N ASP A 84 4.19 -39.49 -22.11
CA ASP A 84 3.75 -40.82 -21.67
C ASP A 84 2.29 -41.14 -22.05
N GLU A 85 1.48 -40.12 -22.35
CA GLU A 85 0.09 -40.24 -22.82
C GLU A 85 -0.13 -39.35 -24.05
N ALA A 86 -0.65 -39.91 -25.14
CA ALA A 86 -0.94 -39.18 -26.38
C ALA A 86 -2.41 -38.73 -26.42
N PHE A 87 -2.64 -37.43 -26.60
CA PHE A 87 -3.99 -36.84 -26.57
C PHE A 87 -4.55 -36.67 -27.98
N TYR A 88 -5.22 -37.70 -28.52
CA TYR A 88 -5.83 -37.64 -29.86
C TYR A 88 -7.30 -37.22 -29.83
N ILE A 89 -7.70 -36.40 -30.80
CA ILE A 89 -9.10 -36.08 -31.08
C ILE A 89 -9.76 -37.29 -31.76
N ALA A 90 -10.86 -37.78 -31.18
CA ALA A 90 -11.63 -38.89 -31.73
C ALA A 90 -12.25 -38.55 -33.11
N PRO A 91 -12.61 -39.56 -33.95
CA PRO A 91 -13.24 -39.31 -35.23
C PRO A 91 -14.51 -38.45 -35.15
N GLY A 92 -14.54 -37.41 -35.99
CA GLY A 92 -15.59 -36.38 -36.05
C GLY A 92 -15.47 -35.33 -34.95
N PRO A 93 -15.71 -34.03 -35.24
CA PRO A 93 -15.74 -33.02 -34.18
C PRO A 93 -17.06 -33.16 -33.39
N ARG A 94 -16.98 -33.78 -32.22
CA ARG A 94 -18.08 -33.88 -31.25
C ARG A 94 -17.68 -33.20 -29.95
N GLN A 95 -18.61 -32.46 -29.35
CA GLN A 95 -18.41 -31.81 -28.05
C GLN A 95 -19.28 -32.48 -27.00
N LEU A 96 -18.74 -32.69 -25.80
CA LEU A 96 -19.53 -33.12 -24.64
C LEU A 96 -20.35 -31.93 -24.15
N MET A 97 -21.68 -32.01 -24.28
CA MET A 97 -22.57 -30.88 -24.00
C MET A 97 -23.14 -30.88 -22.58
N ALA A 98 -23.40 -32.07 -22.03
CA ALA A 98 -23.91 -32.28 -20.68
C ALA A 98 -23.67 -33.74 -20.25
N VAL A 99 -23.58 -33.96 -18.93
CA VAL A 99 -23.66 -35.28 -18.29
C VAL A 99 -24.80 -35.22 -17.27
N THR A 100 -25.72 -36.17 -17.30
CA THR A 100 -26.89 -36.24 -16.41
C THR A 100 -26.90 -37.59 -15.70
N GLN A 101 -27.37 -37.63 -14.44
CA GLN A 101 -27.38 -38.86 -13.65
C GLN A 101 -28.54 -39.80 -14.02
N GLU A 102 -29.68 -39.23 -14.45
CA GLU A 102 -30.85 -39.97 -14.97
C GLU A 102 -31.19 -39.47 -16.37
N ALA A 103 -32.01 -40.22 -17.12
CA ALA A 103 -32.58 -39.78 -18.40
C ALA A 103 -33.66 -38.70 -18.16
N SER A 104 -33.26 -37.58 -17.56
CA SER A 104 -34.11 -36.43 -17.27
C SER A 104 -34.14 -35.44 -18.43
N THR A 105 -35.05 -34.47 -18.36
CA THR A 105 -35.07 -33.32 -19.27
C THR A 105 -33.69 -32.66 -19.34
N PRO A 106 -33.14 -32.40 -20.55
CA PRO A 106 -31.81 -31.81 -20.69
C PRO A 106 -31.74 -30.42 -20.05
N LEU A 107 -30.67 -30.14 -19.31
CA LEU A 107 -30.38 -28.82 -18.74
C LEU A 107 -30.36 -27.76 -19.84
N ARG A 108 -31.06 -26.63 -19.63
CA ARG A 108 -31.10 -25.57 -20.63
C ARG A 108 -29.82 -24.74 -20.55
N ARG A 109 -29.18 -24.56 -21.71
CA ARG A 109 -27.93 -23.82 -21.82
C ARG A 109 -28.21 -22.36 -22.19
N PRO A 110 -27.40 -21.41 -21.71
CA PRO A 110 -27.33 -20.05 -22.26
C PRO A 110 -27.17 -20.07 -23.78
N ALA A 111 -27.69 -19.06 -24.47
CA ALA A 111 -27.51 -18.90 -25.91
C ALA A 111 -26.04 -18.69 -26.28
N THR A 112 -25.29 -18.00 -25.42
CA THR A 112 -23.83 -17.89 -25.56
C THR A 112 -23.14 -19.16 -25.04
N PRO A 113 -22.28 -19.83 -25.83
CA PRO A 113 -21.54 -21.02 -25.39
C PRO A 113 -20.75 -20.77 -24.10
N LEU A 114 -20.75 -21.71 -23.15
CA LEU A 114 -20.04 -21.54 -21.86
C LEU A 114 -18.53 -21.27 -22.01
N SER A 115 -17.94 -21.66 -23.14
CA SER A 115 -16.53 -21.38 -23.45
C SER A 115 -16.25 -19.94 -23.83
N ASP A 116 -17.26 -19.17 -24.27
CA ASP A 116 -17.04 -17.92 -24.99
C ASP A 116 -17.35 -16.70 -24.13
N ALA A 117 -16.60 -15.62 -24.37
CA ALA A 117 -16.92 -14.29 -23.86
C ALA A 117 -17.91 -13.59 -24.81
N ALA A 118 -18.76 -12.71 -24.27
CA ALA A 118 -19.73 -11.95 -25.08
C ALA A 118 -20.04 -10.58 -24.47
N LEU A 119 -20.41 -9.62 -25.29
CA LEU A 119 -21.05 -8.37 -24.87
C LEU A 119 -22.55 -8.49 -25.10
N LEU A 120 -23.35 -8.19 -24.08
CA LEU A 120 -24.81 -8.28 -24.11
C LEU A 120 -25.40 -6.89 -23.86
N THR A 121 -26.19 -6.41 -24.83
CA THR A 121 -26.71 -5.03 -24.82
C THR A 121 -28.21 -4.87 -24.63
N ASN A 122 -28.94 -5.99 -24.47
CA ASN A 122 -30.41 -6.05 -24.48
C ASN A 122 -31.04 -5.42 -25.75
N THR A 123 -30.29 -5.34 -26.86
CA THR A 123 -30.83 -4.83 -28.13
C THR A 123 -31.79 -5.84 -28.78
N PRO A 124 -32.72 -5.38 -29.64
CA PRO A 124 -33.58 -6.29 -30.38
C PRO A 124 -32.77 -7.31 -31.18
N HIS A 125 -33.12 -8.60 -31.05
CA HIS A 125 -32.43 -9.76 -31.64
C HIS A 125 -31.16 -10.26 -30.92
N GLU A 126 -30.77 -9.67 -29.79
CA GLU A 126 -29.77 -10.24 -28.87
C GLU A 126 -30.42 -10.98 -27.70
N PRO A 127 -29.71 -11.93 -27.06
CA PRO A 127 -30.17 -12.53 -25.81
C PRO A 127 -30.28 -11.48 -24.70
N GLN A 128 -31.45 -11.40 -24.06
CA GLN A 128 -31.64 -10.56 -22.88
C GLN A 128 -30.84 -11.12 -21.70
N VAL A 129 -30.15 -10.24 -20.98
CA VAL A 129 -29.27 -10.60 -19.87
C VAL A 129 -30.01 -11.39 -18.78
N GLY A 130 -31.22 -10.97 -18.41
CA GLY A 130 -32.00 -11.68 -17.40
C GLY A 130 -32.35 -13.12 -17.79
N ARG A 131 -32.61 -13.38 -19.09
CA ARG A 131 -32.88 -14.74 -19.58
C ARG A 131 -31.65 -15.61 -19.65
N GLU A 132 -30.49 -15.03 -19.94
CA GLU A 132 -29.22 -15.77 -19.93
C GLU A 132 -28.83 -16.14 -18.49
N ILE A 133 -28.88 -15.19 -17.55
CA ILE A 133 -28.64 -15.45 -16.12
C ILE A 133 -29.59 -16.54 -15.60
N ALA A 134 -30.86 -16.56 -16.04
CA ALA A 134 -31.83 -17.57 -15.63
C ALA A 134 -31.42 -19.00 -16.05
N LYS A 135 -30.84 -19.14 -17.24
CA LYS A 135 -30.31 -20.42 -17.73
C LYS A 135 -28.99 -20.79 -17.05
N GLU A 136 -28.16 -19.81 -16.74
CA GLU A 136 -26.90 -20.04 -16.00
C GLU A 136 -27.19 -20.67 -14.62
N LEU A 137 -28.23 -20.19 -13.91
CA LEU A 137 -28.68 -20.74 -12.62
C LEU A 137 -29.07 -22.23 -12.66
N GLU A 138 -29.63 -22.72 -13.78
CA GLU A 138 -30.05 -24.13 -13.89
C GLU A 138 -28.87 -25.11 -13.80
N SER A 139 -27.65 -24.67 -14.12
CA SER A 139 -26.46 -25.54 -14.20
C SER A 139 -25.35 -25.17 -13.22
N ALA A 140 -25.53 -24.14 -12.40
CA ALA A 140 -24.54 -23.72 -11.42
C ALA A 140 -24.50 -24.68 -10.22
N ASP A 141 -23.29 -24.87 -9.67
CA ASP A 141 -23.00 -25.63 -8.44
C ASP A 141 -22.77 -24.71 -7.22
N ARG A 142 -22.47 -23.43 -7.47
CA ARG A 142 -22.47 -22.31 -6.51
C ARG A 142 -22.75 -21.01 -7.28
N VAL A 143 -23.46 -20.07 -6.65
CA VAL A 143 -23.78 -18.77 -7.25
C VAL A 143 -23.33 -17.66 -6.31
N ASP A 144 -22.59 -16.70 -6.85
CA ASP A 144 -22.12 -15.52 -6.13
C ASP A 144 -22.67 -14.26 -6.82
N LEU A 145 -23.32 -13.39 -6.05
CA LEU A 145 -23.93 -12.16 -6.52
C LEU A 145 -23.36 -10.95 -5.77
N LEU A 146 -22.72 -10.06 -6.51
CA LEU A 146 -22.25 -8.76 -6.00
C LEU A 146 -23.09 -7.66 -6.64
N ILE A 147 -23.95 -7.02 -5.87
CA ILE A 147 -24.93 -6.09 -6.45
C ILE A 147 -25.23 -4.87 -5.57
N ALA A 148 -25.10 -3.69 -6.18
CA ALA A 148 -25.42 -2.44 -5.53
C ALA A 148 -26.91 -2.31 -5.22
N PHE A 149 -27.79 -2.54 -6.21
CA PHE A 149 -29.23 -2.33 -6.05
C PHE A 149 -30.05 -3.59 -6.28
N VAL A 150 -30.85 -3.94 -5.27
CA VAL A 150 -31.80 -5.06 -5.30
C VAL A 150 -33.22 -4.52 -5.30
N LYS A 151 -33.94 -4.66 -6.42
CA LYS A 151 -35.35 -4.31 -6.52
C LYS A 151 -36.24 -5.55 -6.54
N TRP A 152 -37.42 -5.45 -5.95
CA TRP A 152 -38.40 -6.53 -5.96
C TRP A 152 -38.77 -6.95 -7.38
N SER A 153 -38.90 -5.96 -8.27
CA SER A 153 -39.26 -6.17 -9.67
C SER A 153 -38.22 -6.97 -10.46
N GLY A 154 -36.93 -6.88 -10.09
CA GLY A 154 -35.88 -7.67 -10.72
C GLY A 154 -35.85 -9.12 -10.24
N LEU A 155 -35.97 -9.35 -8.93
CA LEU A 155 -36.03 -10.70 -8.37
C LEU A 155 -37.19 -11.52 -8.93
N HIS A 156 -38.33 -10.88 -9.16
CA HIS A 156 -39.52 -11.57 -9.64
C HIS A 156 -39.37 -12.14 -11.06
N VAL A 157 -38.46 -11.59 -11.88
CA VAL A 157 -38.17 -12.09 -13.23
C VAL A 157 -37.59 -13.52 -13.20
N MET A 158 -36.96 -13.91 -12.09
CA MET A 158 -36.21 -15.16 -11.93
C MET A 158 -36.68 -15.99 -10.74
N ASP A 159 -37.94 -15.76 -10.31
CA ASP A 159 -38.53 -16.34 -9.10
C ASP A 159 -38.43 -17.88 -9.11
N LYS A 160 -38.75 -18.49 -10.25
CA LYS A 160 -38.75 -19.94 -10.44
C LYS A 160 -37.33 -20.51 -10.39
N GLU A 161 -36.39 -19.86 -11.05
CA GLU A 161 -35.01 -20.34 -11.16
C GLU A 161 -34.28 -20.23 -9.82
N LEU A 162 -34.49 -19.15 -9.07
CA LEU A 162 -33.95 -18.98 -7.72
C LEU A 162 -34.57 -19.97 -6.72
N GLN A 163 -35.86 -20.27 -6.84
CA GLN A 163 -36.50 -21.32 -6.04
C GLN A 163 -35.91 -22.69 -6.35
N ASN A 164 -35.75 -23.03 -7.64
CA ASN A 164 -35.11 -24.27 -8.07
C ASN A 164 -33.65 -24.38 -7.57
N LEU A 165 -32.91 -23.28 -7.53
CA LEU A 165 -31.55 -23.23 -6.99
C LEU A 165 -31.53 -23.64 -5.51
N LYS A 166 -32.45 -23.08 -4.72
CA LYS A 166 -32.64 -23.44 -3.30
C LYS A 166 -33.06 -24.89 -3.13
N ASP A 167 -34.01 -25.36 -3.90
CA ASP A 167 -34.53 -26.72 -3.80
C ASP A 167 -33.45 -27.77 -4.14
N ARG A 168 -32.49 -27.41 -5.00
CA ARG A 168 -31.28 -28.20 -5.29
C ARG A 168 -30.19 -28.11 -4.20
N GLY A 169 -30.36 -27.29 -3.18
CA GLY A 169 -29.37 -27.07 -2.13
C GLY A 169 -28.08 -26.41 -2.63
N VAL A 170 -28.15 -25.64 -3.73
CA VAL A 170 -26.97 -24.97 -4.29
C VAL A 170 -26.66 -23.71 -3.46
N PRO A 171 -25.42 -23.54 -2.96
CA PRO A 171 -25.03 -22.35 -2.22
C PRO A 171 -25.21 -21.07 -3.04
N PHE A 172 -25.87 -20.08 -2.44
CA PHE A 172 -26.11 -18.77 -3.04
C PHE A 172 -25.66 -17.66 -2.10
N ARG A 173 -24.58 -16.96 -2.46
CA ARG A 173 -23.97 -15.89 -1.66
C ARG A 173 -24.27 -14.52 -2.28
N VAL A 174 -24.70 -13.57 -1.47
CA VAL A 174 -25.07 -12.22 -1.92
C VAL A 174 -24.37 -11.15 -1.10
N LEU A 175 -23.63 -10.27 -1.78
CA LEU A 175 -23.08 -9.04 -1.23
C LEU A 175 -23.88 -7.85 -1.76
N THR A 176 -24.34 -6.99 -0.86
CA THR A 176 -25.08 -5.77 -1.22
C THR A 176 -24.80 -4.61 -0.26
N THR A 177 -25.31 -3.42 -0.56
CA THR A 177 -25.07 -2.20 0.21
C THR A 177 -26.36 -1.39 0.40
N VAL A 178 -26.39 -0.58 1.45
CA VAL A 178 -27.45 0.42 1.70
C VAL A 178 -27.18 1.77 1.02
N TYR A 179 -26.07 1.89 0.29
CA TYR A 179 -25.67 3.10 -0.43
C TYR A 179 -26.80 3.66 -1.32
N MET A 180 -27.06 4.97 -1.22
CA MET A 180 -28.16 5.72 -1.86
C MET A 180 -29.60 5.29 -1.48
N GLY A 181 -29.78 4.30 -0.61
CA GLY A 181 -31.11 3.83 -0.23
C GLY A 181 -31.94 3.28 -1.40
N ALA A 182 -31.28 2.87 -2.48
CA ALA A 182 -31.96 2.47 -3.71
C ALA A 182 -32.43 1.01 -3.73
N SER A 183 -32.02 0.16 -2.78
CA SER A 183 -32.51 -1.22 -2.66
C SER A 183 -33.86 -1.30 -1.92
N ASP A 184 -34.69 -2.28 -2.27
CA ASP A 184 -35.94 -2.55 -1.55
C ASP A 184 -35.67 -3.53 -0.39
N ALA A 185 -35.97 -3.14 0.86
CA ALA A 185 -35.79 -4.02 2.02
C ALA A 185 -36.54 -5.37 1.84
N LYS A 186 -37.75 -5.33 1.27
CA LYS A 186 -38.52 -6.55 0.95
C LYS A 186 -37.77 -7.52 0.02
N ALA A 187 -37.00 -6.99 -0.92
CA ALA A 187 -36.25 -7.78 -1.87
C ALA A 187 -35.06 -8.49 -1.20
N ILE A 188 -34.31 -7.76 -0.37
CA ILE A 188 -33.22 -8.32 0.44
C ILE A 188 -33.74 -9.41 1.41
N ASN A 189 -34.89 -9.17 2.05
CA ASN A 189 -35.52 -10.16 2.93
C ASN A 189 -35.89 -11.46 2.18
N ALA A 190 -36.35 -11.35 0.94
CA ALA A 190 -36.69 -12.52 0.14
C ALA A 190 -35.47 -13.29 -0.35
N LEU A 191 -34.35 -12.63 -0.65
CA LEU A 191 -33.07 -13.32 -0.91
C LEU A 191 -32.70 -14.23 0.25
N ALA A 192 -32.67 -13.71 1.48
CA ALA A 192 -32.33 -14.50 2.66
C ALA A 192 -33.38 -15.59 2.98
N ARG A 193 -34.68 -15.22 3.12
CA ARG A 193 -35.72 -16.17 3.58
C ARG A 193 -36.24 -17.08 2.46
N LYS A 194 -36.73 -16.48 1.37
CA LYS A 194 -37.43 -17.22 0.31
C LYS A 194 -36.45 -18.05 -0.49
N TYR A 195 -35.36 -17.45 -0.95
CA TYR A 195 -34.37 -18.08 -1.83
C TYR A 195 -33.19 -18.72 -1.09
N GLY A 196 -33.12 -18.60 0.24
CA GLY A 196 -32.11 -19.28 1.05
C GLY A 196 -30.69 -18.77 0.82
N ALA A 197 -30.55 -17.53 0.36
CA ALA A 197 -29.25 -16.93 0.12
C ALA A 197 -28.56 -16.55 1.44
N GLU A 198 -27.25 -16.75 1.52
CA GLU A 198 -26.41 -16.11 2.52
C GLU A 198 -26.22 -14.66 2.09
N VAL A 199 -26.78 -13.71 2.85
CA VAL A 199 -26.73 -12.29 2.52
C VAL A 199 -25.77 -11.60 3.49
N ARG A 200 -24.86 -10.79 2.95
CA ARG A 200 -24.07 -9.83 3.72
C ARG A 200 -24.31 -8.42 3.20
N VAL A 201 -24.48 -7.46 4.11
CA VAL A 201 -24.83 -6.08 3.80
C VAL A 201 -23.76 -5.14 4.34
N SER A 202 -23.27 -4.24 3.48
CA SER A 202 -22.49 -3.09 3.92
C SER A 202 -23.43 -1.94 4.31
N TYR A 203 -23.34 -1.52 5.58
CA TYR A 203 -24.12 -0.41 6.15
C TYR A 203 -23.42 0.95 6.07
N GLU A 204 -22.19 0.98 5.59
CA GLU A 204 -21.41 2.20 5.46
C GLU A 204 -21.93 3.07 4.31
N THR A 205 -22.27 4.32 4.62
CA THR A 205 -22.81 5.26 3.62
C THR A 205 -21.78 6.27 3.11
N ARG A 206 -20.59 6.34 3.71
CA ARG A 206 -19.60 7.41 3.48
C ARG A 206 -18.30 6.98 2.79
N ASN A 207 -17.77 5.79 3.13
CA ASN A 207 -16.45 5.35 2.67
C ASN A 207 -16.50 4.34 1.52
N THR A 208 -17.45 3.41 1.52
CA THR A 208 -17.50 2.31 0.54
C THR A 208 -18.55 2.56 -0.55
N ARG A 209 -18.10 3.04 -1.72
CA ARG A 209 -18.94 3.20 -2.91
C ARG A 209 -19.03 1.88 -3.70
N LEU A 210 -19.61 0.83 -3.11
CA LEU A 210 -19.86 -0.42 -3.85
C LEU A 210 -20.93 -0.16 -4.93
N HIS A 211 -20.48 0.01 -6.17
CA HIS A 211 -21.33 0.11 -7.38
C HIS A 211 -21.15 -1.06 -8.33
N ALA A 212 -20.58 -2.17 -7.85
CA ALA A 212 -20.40 -3.37 -8.64
C ALA A 212 -21.74 -4.07 -8.90
N LYS A 213 -21.85 -4.67 -10.09
CA LYS A 213 -23.03 -5.39 -10.55
C LYS A 213 -22.52 -6.60 -11.31
N ALA A 214 -22.50 -7.72 -10.62
CA ALA A 214 -21.92 -8.92 -11.18
C ALA A 214 -22.52 -10.20 -10.61
N TRP A 215 -22.61 -11.18 -11.50
CA TRP A 215 -22.99 -12.55 -11.21
C TRP A 215 -21.84 -13.47 -11.54
N MET A 216 -21.61 -14.48 -10.70
CA MET A 216 -20.65 -15.54 -10.95
C MET A 216 -21.29 -16.89 -10.71
N PHE A 217 -21.14 -17.79 -11.69
CA PHE A 217 -21.72 -19.11 -11.72
C PHE A 217 -20.59 -20.13 -11.75
N HIS A 218 -20.39 -20.79 -10.61
CA HIS A 218 -19.34 -21.77 -10.43
C HIS A 218 -19.83 -23.14 -10.87
N ARG A 219 -18.98 -23.86 -11.61
CA ARG A 219 -19.27 -25.23 -12.06
C ARG A 219 -18.07 -26.14 -11.86
N ARG A 220 -18.31 -27.30 -11.25
CA ARG A 220 -17.29 -28.36 -11.07
C ARG A 220 -16.81 -28.93 -12.40
N THR A 221 -17.53 -28.67 -13.49
CA THR A 221 -17.16 -29.04 -14.86
C THR A 221 -15.98 -28.23 -15.42
N GLY A 222 -15.57 -27.16 -14.75
CA GLY A 222 -14.53 -26.25 -15.23
C GLY A 222 -15.02 -25.18 -16.21
N PHE A 223 -16.33 -25.09 -16.46
CA PHE A 223 -16.96 -24.11 -17.37
C PHE A 223 -17.71 -23.01 -16.59
N SER A 224 -17.06 -22.45 -15.57
CA SER A 224 -17.60 -21.33 -14.80
C SER A 224 -17.71 -20.06 -15.65
N THR A 225 -18.72 -19.24 -15.38
CA THR A 225 -19.03 -18.03 -16.13
C THR A 225 -19.33 -16.87 -15.18
N ALA A 226 -19.04 -15.64 -15.60
CA ALA A 226 -19.43 -14.44 -14.87
C ALA A 226 -20.08 -13.43 -15.80
N TYR A 227 -20.90 -12.54 -15.25
CA TYR A 227 -21.48 -11.39 -15.93
C TYR A 227 -21.10 -10.16 -15.14
N VAL A 228 -20.47 -9.17 -15.78
CA VAL A 228 -20.05 -7.92 -15.16
C VAL A 228 -20.55 -6.77 -16.02
N GLY A 229 -21.25 -5.79 -15.44
CA GLY A 229 -21.82 -4.72 -16.24
C GLY A 229 -22.57 -3.65 -15.48
N SER A 230 -23.51 -3.02 -16.18
CA SER A 230 -24.36 -1.95 -15.64
C SER A 230 -25.72 -2.45 -15.12
N SER A 231 -26.06 -3.74 -15.33
CA SER A 231 -27.38 -4.27 -14.95
C SER A 231 -27.52 -4.54 -13.45
N ASN A 232 -28.34 -3.73 -12.77
CA ASN A 232 -28.83 -4.03 -11.42
C ASN A 232 -29.96 -5.08 -11.43
N LEU A 233 -30.34 -5.59 -10.25
CA LEU A 233 -31.45 -6.53 -10.12
C LEU A 233 -32.78 -5.79 -10.12
N SER A 234 -33.15 -5.25 -11.29
CA SER A 234 -34.41 -4.52 -11.54
C SER A 234 -34.99 -4.91 -12.89
N HIS A 235 -36.31 -4.75 -13.08
CA HIS A 235 -36.95 -5.10 -14.35
C HIS A 235 -36.32 -4.36 -15.55
N ALA A 236 -36.10 -3.05 -15.42
CA ALA A 236 -35.50 -2.23 -16.46
C ALA A 236 -34.13 -2.77 -16.86
N ALA A 237 -33.22 -2.95 -15.89
CA ALA A 237 -31.86 -3.41 -16.16
C ALA A 237 -31.76 -4.86 -16.67
N MET A 238 -32.74 -5.71 -16.38
CA MET A 238 -32.69 -7.13 -16.75
C MET A 238 -33.34 -7.45 -18.10
N LEU A 239 -34.27 -6.62 -18.58
CA LEU A 239 -35.11 -6.91 -19.75
C LEU A 239 -35.17 -5.79 -20.80
N ASP A 240 -35.37 -4.53 -20.38
CA ASP A 240 -35.78 -3.44 -21.30
C ASP A 240 -34.77 -2.29 -21.43
N GLY A 241 -33.79 -2.22 -20.53
CA GLY A 241 -32.81 -1.14 -20.45
C GLY A 241 -31.65 -1.34 -21.41
N LEU A 242 -31.12 -0.22 -21.94
CA LEU A 242 -29.85 -0.19 -22.66
C LEU A 242 -28.72 -0.36 -21.64
N GLU A 243 -28.26 -1.60 -21.51
CA GLU A 243 -27.25 -1.99 -20.53
C GLU A 243 -26.05 -2.57 -21.24
N TRP A 244 -24.86 -2.51 -20.65
CA TRP A 244 -23.67 -3.16 -21.19
C TRP A 244 -23.22 -4.20 -20.18
N ASN A 245 -23.33 -5.47 -20.56
CA ASN A 245 -22.88 -6.59 -19.73
C ASN A 245 -21.88 -7.42 -20.48
N VAL A 246 -20.68 -7.57 -19.92
CA VAL A 246 -19.66 -8.46 -20.44
C VAL A 246 -19.79 -9.80 -19.72
N ARG A 247 -19.94 -10.84 -20.51
CA ARG A 247 -19.86 -12.23 -20.05
C ARG A 247 -18.42 -12.70 -20.13
N LEU A 248 -17.94 -13.24 -19.02
CA LEU A 248 -16.64 -13.86 -18.85
C LEU A 248 -16.78 -15.38 -18.80
N SER A 249 -15.75 -16.08 -19.24
CA SER A 249 -15.67 -17.54 -19.28
C SER A 249 -14.34 -18.02 -18.73
N SER A 250 -14.33 -19.13 -18.00
CA SER A 250 -13.11 -19.80 -17.53
C SER A 250 -12.22 -20.30 -18.67
N VAL A 251 -12.78 -20.49 -19.87
CA VAL A 251 -12.05 -20.98 -21.04
C VAL A 251 -11.48 -19.83 -21.86
N ALA A 252 -12.29 -18.82 -22.18
CA ALA A 252 -11.85 -17.70 -23.02
C ALA A 252 -11.10 -16.62 -22.23
N THR A 253 -11.47 -16.39 -20.97
CA THR A 253 -10.94 -15.32 -20.13
C THR A 253 -10.61 -15.81 -18.71
N PRO A 254 -9.77 -16.86 -18.55
CA PRO A 254 -9.47 -17.46 -17.25
C PRO A 254 -8.94 -16.45 -16.23
N ALA A 255 -7.98 -15.61 -16.64
CA ALA A 255 -7.36 -14.62 -15.74
C ALA A 255 -8.36 -13.58 -15.20
N LEU A 256 -9.32 -13.15 -16.01
CA LEU A 256 -10.36 -12.20 -15.57
C LEU A 256 -11.34 -12.85 -14.59
N LEU A 257 -11.69 -14.12 -14.83
CA LEU A 257 -12.59 -14.85 -13.95
C LEU A 257 -11.95 -15.13 -12.59
N GLN A 258 -10.66 -15.50 -12.57
CA GLN A 258 -9.88 -15.68 -11.33
C GLN A 258 -9.78 -14.37 -10.54
N LYS A 259 -9.51 -13.24 -11.22
CA LYS A 259 -9.51 -11.92 -10.55
C LYS A 259 -10.87 -11.60 -9.93
N PHE A 260 -11.95 -11.89 -10.64
CA PHE A 260 -13.31 -11.67 -10.14
C PHE A 260 -13.57 -12.50 -8.87
N GLU A 261 -13.24 -13.79 -8.91
CA GLU A 261 -13.40 -14.69 -7.77
C GLU A 261 -12.58 -14.23 -6.56
N ALA A 262 -11.31 -13.91 -6.77
CA ALA A 262 -10.44 -13.39 -5.71
C ALA A 262 -11.01 -12.12 -5.07
N THR A 263 -11.50 -11.19 -5.89
CA THR A 263 -12.14 -9.94 -5.43
C THR A 263 -13.41 -10.23 -4.63
N PHE A 264 -14.25 -11.17 -5.09
CA PHE A 264 -15.47 -11.56 -4.40
C PHE A 264 -15.17 -12.18 -3.03
N GLU A 265 -14.21 -13.10 -2.95
CA GLU A 265 -13.82 -13.73 -1.68
C GLU A 265 -13.24 -12.71 -0.68
N SER A 266 -12.43 -11.74 -1.15
CA SER A 266 -11.93 -10.65 -0.31
C SER A 266 -13.08 -9.79 0.26
N TYR A 267 -14.08 -9.45 -0.55
CA TYR A 267 -15.27 -8.74 -0.04
C TYR A 267 -16.10 -9.60 0.89
N TRP A 268 -16.27 -10.89 0.57
CA TRP A 268 -17.03 -11.82 1.38
C TRP A 268 -16.42 -12.00 2.77
N ALA A 269 -15.09 -11.99 2.87
CA ALA A 269 -14.37 -12.13 4.14
C ALA A 269 -14.17 -10.81 4.91
N SER A 270 -14.49 -9.66 4.30
CA SER A 270 -14.31 -8.34 4.92
C SER A 270 -15.31 -8.07 6.03
N GLU A 271 -14.87 -7.42 7.11
CA GLU A 271 -15.73 -6.98 8.22
C GLU A 271 -16.72 -5.88 7.82
N SER A 272 -16.45 -5.15 6.72
CA SER A 272 -17.35 -4.12 6.18
C SER A 272 -18.68 -4.68 5.64
N PHE A 273 -18.75 -5.99 5.41
CA PHE A 273 -19.95 -6.71 4.98
C PHE A 273 -20.45 -7.61 6.11
N GLU A 274 -21.44 -7.12 6.85
CA GLU A 274 -22.01 -7.83 7.99
C GLU A 274 -23.00 -8.91 7.52
N PRO A 275 -22.98 -10.13 8.10
CA PRO A 275 -24.04 -11.11 7.93
C PRO A 275 -25.40 -10.51 8.22
N TYR A 276 -26.38 -10.79 7.36
CA TYR A 276 -27.72 -10.24 7.47
C TYR A 276 -28.74 -11.33 7.80
N ASN A 277 -29.38 -11.21 8.97
CA ASN A 277 -30.54 -12.00 9.32
C ASN A 277 -31.81 -11.12 9.32
N PRO A 278 -32.83 -11.40 8.47
CA PRO A 278 -34.06 -10.62 8.44
C PRO A 278 -34.82 -10.55 9.77
N ASP A 279 -34.65 -11.53 10.66
CA ASP A 279 -35.30 -11.54 11.99
C ASP A 279 -34.65 -10.57 12.98
N ASP A 280 -33.32 -10.44 12.94
CA ASP A 280 -32.54 -9.62 13.88
C ASP A 280 -32.25 -8.22 13.33
N ASP A 281 -31.97 -8.12 12.03
CA ASP A 281 -31.43 -6.91 11.38
C ASP A 281 -32.46 -6.15 10.53
N GLY A 282 -33.69 -6.67 10.36
CA GLY A 282 -34.71 -6.11 9.46
C GLY A 282 -35.00 -4.63 9.67
N GLU A 283 -35.14 -4.19 10.93
CA GLU A 283 -35.37 -2.78 11.27
C GLU A 283 -34.13 -1.90 11.06
N ARG A 284 -32.94 -2.45 11.30
CA ARG A 284 -31.67 -1.75 11.05
C ARG A 284 -31.50 -1.48 9.55
N LEU A 285 -31.76 -2.47 8.70
CA LEU A 285 -31.75 -2.34 7.25
C LEU A 285 -32.74 -1.29 6.75
N ALA A 286 -33.99 -1.33 7.22
CA ALA A 286 -35.01 -0.36 6.82
C ALA A 286 -34.60 1.09 7.17
N ARG A 287 -34.06 1.31 8.37
CA ARG A 287 -33.56 2.63 8.80
C ARG A 287 -32.36 3.10 7.97
N ALA A 288 -31.40 2.21 7.71
CA ALA A 288 -30.22 2.54 6.93
C ALA A 288 -30.55 2.91 5.48
N LEU A 289 -31.45 2.17 4.82
CA LEU A 289 -31.93 2.50 3.48
C LEU A 289 -32.70 3.82 3.45
N ALA A 290 -33.51 4.11 4.47
CA ALA A 290 -34.22 5.39 4.58
C ALA A 290 -33.25 6.57 4.75
N ALA A 291 -32.21 6.44 5.58
CA ALA A 291 -31.17 7.44 5.74
C ALA A 291 -30.39 7.68 4.44
N GLY A 292 -30.02 6.60 3.72
CA GLY A 292 -29.33 6.68 2.43
C GLY A 292 -30.13 7.38 1.32
N SER A 293 -31.46 7.39 1.41
CA SER A 293 -32.36 8.07 0.45
C SER A 293 -32.52 9.58 0.68
N GLY A 294 -31.86 10.16 1.70
CA GLY A 294 -31.92 11.58 2.02
C GLY A 294 -33.24 12.04 2.67
N ARG A 295 -34.07 11.11 3.15
CA ARG A 295 -35.42 11.41 3.69
C ARG A 295 -35.45 11.75 5.18
N VAL A 296 -34.32 11.71 5.89
CA VAL A 296 -34.25 12.02 7.34
C VAL A 296 -33.04 12.90 7.63
N SER A 297 -33.26 14.10 8.20
CA SER A 297 -32.18 14.90 8.81
C SER A 297 -31.82 14.29 10.16
N SER A 298 -30.59 13.81 10.32
CA SER A 298 -30.14 13.15 11.54
C SER A 298 -29.77 14.15 12.64
N ASP A 299 -30.76 14.63 13.38
CA ASP A 299 -30.59 15.07 14.78
C ASP A 299 -30.98 13.89 15.68
N VAL A 300 -30.06 12.96 15.92
CA VAL A 300 -30.22 11.94 16.97
C VAL A 300 -28.88 11.73 17.69
N SER A 301 -28.95 11.83 19.02
CA SER A 301 -27.88 11.64 20.00
C SER A 301 -27.03 10.38 19.74
N ILE A 302 -25.74 10.58 19.49
CA ILE A 302 -24.70 9.57 19.31
C ILE A 302 -24.14 9.19 20.70
N ALA A 303 -24.92 8.46 21.50
CA ALA A 303 -24.47 8.01 22.83
C ALA A 303 -24.11 6.52 22.92
N HIS A 304 -24.30 5.74 21.84
CA HIS A 304 -24.15 4.27 21.89
C HIS A 304 -23.49 3.64 20.64
N LEU A 305 -22.59 4.34 19.94
CA LEU A 305 -21.74 3.72 18.92
C LEU A 305 -20.39 3.37 19.55
N ASP A 306 -20.03 2.08 19.53
CA ASP A 306 -18.70 1.64 19.95
C ASP A 306 -17.67 2.16 18.95
N VAL A 307 -16.67 2.91 19.43
CA VAL A 307 -15.60 3.42 18.56
C VAL A 307 -14.57 2.31 18.37
N GLN A 308 -14.61 1.69 17.21
CA GLN A 308 -13.61 0.72 16.74
C GLN A 308 -12.53 1.44 15.91
N PRO A 309 -11.24 1.10 16.09
CA PRO A 309 -10.18 1.64 15.24
C PRO A 309 -10.37 1.18 13.81
N TYR A 310 -10.17 2.09 12.85
CA TYR A 310 -9.97 1.69 11.45
C TYR A 310 -8.69 0.84 11.31
N PRO A 311 -8.52 0.04 10.24
CA PRO A 311 -7.36 -0.83 10.07
C PRO A 311 -6.00 -0.11 10.21
N TYR A 312 -5.85 1.08 9.64
CA TYR A 312 -4.63 1.88 9.82
C TYR A 312 -4.43 2.35 11.26
N GLN A 313 -5.50 2.72 11.97
CA GLN A 313 -5.40 3.13 13.37
C GLN A 313 -5.00 1.94 14.23
N ALA A 314 -5.51 0.75 13.92
CA ALA A 314 -5.11 -0.49 14.56
C ALA A 314 -3.61 -0.78 14.33
N GLN A 315 -3.11 -0.59 13.10
CA GLN A 315 -1.67 -0.69 12.79
C GLN A 315 -0.86 0.32 13.62
N MET A 316 -1.25 1.59 13.65
CA MET A 316 -0.54 2.62 14.41
C MET A 316 -0.48 2.29 15.90
N LEU A 317 -1.56 1.74 16.45
CA LEU A 317 -1.61 1.30 17.85
C LEU A 317 -0.73 0.06 18.10
N GLN A 318 -0.61 -0.86 17.14
CA GLN A 318 0.29 -2.02 17.24
C GLN A 318 1.77 -1.60 17.19
N GLU A 319 2.11 -0.64 16.33
CA GLU A 319 3.46 -0.08 16.24
C GLU A 319 3.85 0.65 17.55
N LEU A 320 2.93 1.44 18.13
CA LEU A 320 3.12 2.05 19.45
C LEU A 320 3.32 1.02 20.57
N GLU A 321 2.56 -0.08 20.54
CA GLU A 321 2.71 -1.18 21.50
C GLU A 321 4.06 -1.89 21.33
N ALA A 322 4.51 -2.11 20.09
CA ALA A 322 5.82 -2.70 19.81
C ALA A 322 6.97 -1.87 20.38
N GLU A 323 6.91 -0.54 20.28
CA GLU A 323 7.91 0.35 20.86
C GLU A 323 7.99 0.22 22.39
N ARG A 324 6.84 0.11 23.06
CA ARG A 324 6.79 -0.05 24.51
C ARG A 324 7.24 -1.44 24.96
N VAL A 325 6.77 -2.50 24.29
CA VAL A 325 6.95 -3.89 24.75
C VAL A 325 8.27 -4.51 24.27
N ILE A 326 8.70 -4.25 23.03
CA ILE A 326 9.97 -4.79 22.51
C ILE A 326 11.12 -3.91 22.94
N HIS A 327 10.98 -2.62 22.72
CA HIS A 327 12.10 -1.69 22.77
C HIS A 327 12.21 -0.96 24.11
N ASP A 328 11.23 -1.11 25.01
CA ASP A 328 11.16 -0.41 26.31
C ASP A 328 11.16 1.12 26.13
N ARG A 329 10.51 1.60 25.06
CA ARG A 329 10.47 3.01 24.65
C ARG A 329 9.11 3.63 24.91
N HIS A 330 9.08 4.58 25.83
CA HIS A 330 7.85 5.25 26.29
C HIS A 330 7.71 6.71 25.82
N ARG A 331 8.65 7.18 24.99
CA ARG A 331 8.59 8.49 24.33
C ARG A 331 8.40 8.24 22.84
N ASN A 332 7.19 8.41 22.33
CA ASN A 332 6.83 7.97 21.00
C ASN A 332 6.28 9.13 20.16
N LEU A 333 6.70 9.21 18.90
CA LEU A 333 6.22 10.20 17.92
C LEU A 333 5.35 9.49 16.89
N VAL A 334 4.12 9.96 16.74
CA VAL A 334 3.19 9.50 15.72
C VAL A 334 3.04 10.56 14.64
N VAL A 335 3.34 10.17 13.42
CA VAL A 335 3.14 10.99 12.22
C VAL A 335 1.88 10.51 11.52
N ALA A 336 0.88 11.37 11.37
CA ALA A 336 -0.31 11.02 10.60
C ALA A 336 -0.81 12.20 9.76
N ALA A 337 -1.13 11.91 8.50
CA ALA A 337 -1.66 12.89 7.55
C ALA A 337 -2.84 13.68 8.16
N THR A 338 -2.95 14.95 7.81
CA THR A 338 -4.03 15.81 8.30
C THR A 338 -5.40 15.26 7.89
N GLY A 339 -6.32 15.08 8.84
CA GLY A 339 -7.67 14.55 8.57
C GLY A 339 -7.84 13.06 8.85
N THR A 340 -6.79 12.33 9.21
CA THR A 340 -6.83 10.87 9.49
C THR A 340 -7.11 10.51 10.95
N GLY A 341 -7.60 11.46 11.75
CA GLY A 341 -8.00 11.16 13.14
C GLY A 341 -6.87 10.91 14.14
N LYS A 342 -5.74 11.65 14.06
CA LYS A 342 -4.64 11.62 15.08
C LYS A 342 -5.13 11.60 16.53
N THR A 343 -6.13 12.42 16.82
CA THR A 343 -6.72 12.54 18.16
C THR A 343 -7.50 11.30 18.58
N ILE A 344 -8.11 10.57 17.63
CA ILE A 344 -8.77 9.29 17.87
C ILE A 344 -7.73 8.22 18.22
N VAL A 345 -6.62 8.15 17.49
CA VAL A 345 -5.51 7.22 17.78
C VAL A 345 -5.00 7.44 19.21
N ALA A 346 -4.72 8.69 19.59
CA ALA A 346 -4.26 9.00 20.95
C ALA A 346 -5.28 8.62 22.05
N ALA A 347 -6.58 8.81 21.79
CA ALA A 347 -7.63 8.42 22.74
C ALA A 347 -7.76 6.89 22.87
N LEU A 348 -7.64 6.15 21.77
CA LEU A 348 -7.65 4.69 21.75
C LEU A 348 -6.40 4.10 22.42
N ASP A 349 -5.25 4.72 22.22
CA ASP A 349 -3.99 4.38 22.88
C ASP A 349 -4.10 4.53 24.40
N TYR A 350 -4.59 5.68 24.86
CA TYR A 350 -4.86 5.91 26.28
C TYR A 350 -5.86 4.89 26.85
N ARG A 351 -6.91 4.53 26.11
CA ARG A 351 -7.88 3.48 26.51
C ARG A 351 -7.20 2.12 26.71
N ARG A 352 -6.24 1.75 25.85
CA ARG A 352 -5.48 0.49 25.99
C ARG A 352 -4.59 0.53 27.23
N LEU A 353 -3.81 1.60 27.41
CA LEU A 353 -2.96 1.78 28.60
C LEU A 353 -3.77 1.72 29.90
N GLN A 354 -4.96 2.33 29.90
CA GLN A 354 -5.87 2.28 31.04
C GLN A 354 -6.43 0.88 31.32
N ALA A 355 -6.59 0.04 30.29
CA ALA A 355 -7.06 -1.34 30.46
C ALA A 355 -5.98 -2.27 31.05
N ASP A 356 -4.70 -1.97 30.79
CA ASP A 356 -3.56 -2.76 31.28
C ASP A 356 -3.19 -2.44 32.75
N THR A 357 -3.86 -1.48 33.37
CA THR A 357 -3.59 -1.03 34.74
C THR A 357 -4.87 -0.91 35.58
N LEU A 358 -4.79 -1.30 36.85
CA LEU A 358 -5.92 -1.21 37.81
C LEU A 358 -6.15 0.21 38.35
N ASN A 359 -5.16 1.09 38.24
CA ASN A 359 -5.23 2.48 38.66
C ASN A 359 -5.71 3.38 37.50
N GLU A 360 -6.49 4.40 37.80
CA GLU A 360 -6.87 5.40 36.79
C GLU A 360 -5.64 6.26 36.43
N LEU A 361 -5.26 6.33 35.15
CA LEU A 361 -4.12 7.10 34.66
C LEU A 361 -4.48 8.59 34.56
N SER A 362 -3.54 9.47 34.89
CA SER A 362 -3.66 10.92 34.69
C SER A 362 -3.20 11.34 33.30
N LEU A 363 -3.85 12.35 32.70
CA LEU A 363 -3.63 12.77 31.30
C LEU A 363 -3.40 14.28 31.20
N LEU A 364 -2.38 14.68 30.45
CA LEU A 364 -2.23 16.05 29.94
C LEU A 364 -2.21 16.05 28.41
N PHE A 365 -3.21 16.68 27.80
CA PHE A 365 -3.25 16.93 26.36
C PHE A 365 -2.90 18.39 26.08
N VAL A 366 -1.88 18.63 25.26
CA VAL A 366 -1.36 19.96 24.94
C VAL A 366 -1.57 20.29 23.46
N ALA A 367 -2.13 21.46 23.18
CA ALA A 367 -2.24 21.99 21.82
C ALA A 367 -2.08 23.52 21.80
N HIS A 368 -1.93 24.10 20.61
CA HIS A 368 -1.68 25.54 20.44
C HIS A 368 -2.95 26.40 20.35
N ARG A 369 -4.12 25.79 20.08
CA ARG A 369 -5.41 26.49 19.91
C ARG A 369 -6.51 25.90 20.77
N ARG A 370 -7.43 26.75 21.20
CA ARG A 370 -8.59 26.38 22.01
C ARG A 370 -9.52 25.40 21.29
N GLU A 371 -9.79 25.66 20.02
CA GLU A 371 -10.73 24.86 19.23
C GLU A 371 -10.26 23.40 19.11
N ILE A 372 -8.94 23.20 18.97
CA ILE A 372 -8.31 21.86 18.95
C ILE A 372 -8.49 21.16 20.30
N LEU A 373 -8.32 21.88 21.42
CA LEU A 373 -8.50 21.32 22.76
C LEU A 373 -9.94 20.90 23.03
N GLU A 374 -10.92 21.71 22.62
CA GLU A 374 -12.34 21.39 22.76
C GLU A 374 -12.72 20.14 21.94
N GLN A 375 -12.23 20.05 20.70
CA GLN A 375 -12.40 18.89 19.83
C GLN A 375 -11.74 17.63 20.41
N ALA A 376 -10.52 17.76 20.93
CA ALA A 376 -9.79 16.64 21.53
C ALA A 376 -10.49 16.11 22.78
N ARG A 377 -10.94 17.01 23.66
CA ARG A 377 -11.69 16.63 24.86
C ARG A 377 -12.96 15.85 24.51
N GLN A 378 -13.72 16.32 23.51
CA GLN A 378 -14.93 15.63 23.04
C GLN A 378 -14.62 14.25 22.43
N THR A 379 -13.49 14.13 21.71
CA THR A 379 -13.05 12.87 21.12
C THR A 379 -12.72 11.84 22.21
N TYR A 380 -11.94 12.22 23.22
CA TYR A 380 -11.61 11.37 24.37
C TYR A 380 -12.88 10.94 25.13
N ALA A 381 -13.78 11.89 25.41
CA ALA A 381 -15.06 11.61 26.07
C ALA A 381 -15.88 10.55 25.31
N THR A 382 -15.86 10.59 23.98
CA THR A 382 -16.59 9.63 23.13
C THR A 382 -15.92 8.26 23.14
N VAL A 383 -14.60 8.18 22.97
CA VAL A 383 -13.84 6.92 22.92
C VAL A 383 -13.87 6.17 24.27
N LEU A 384 -13.79 6.92 25.38
CA LEU A 384 -13.80 6.38 26.74
C LEU A 384 -15.22 6.17 27.30
N ARG A 385 -16.26 6.60 26.56
CA ARG A 385 -17.66 6.57 26.99
C ARG A 385 -17.91 7.34 28.30
N ASP A 386 -17.21 8.46 28.47
CA ASP A 386 -17.34 9.35 29.63
C ASP A 386 -17.55 10.80 29.16
N GLY A 387 -18.80 11.26 29.20
CA GLY A 387 -19.17 12.62 28.80
C GLY A 387 -18.58 13.72 29.69
N ALA A 388 -18.12 13.38 30.89
CA ALA A 388 -17.49 14.32 31.84
C ALA A 388 -15.96 14.32 31.75
N PHE A 389 -15.36 13.57 30.82
CA PHE A 389 -13.91 13.42 30.73
C PHE A 389 -13.21 14.74 30.38
N GLY A 390 -12.14 15.05 31.13
CA GLY A 390 -11.23 16.15 30.86
C GLY A 390 -11.69 17.55 31.30
N GLU A 391 -10.75 18.36 31.75
CA GLU A 391 -10.94 19.77 32.12
C GLU A 391 -10.10 20.69 31.22
N LEU A 392 -10.66 21.83 30.78
CA LEU A 392 -9.96 22.79 29.92
C LEU A 392 -9.09 23.75 30.73
N MET A 393 -7.88 24.02 30.26
CA MET A 393 -6.99 25.09 30.74
C MET A 393 -6.59 26.00 29.57
N VAL A 394 -7.51 26.89 29.20
CA VAL A 394 -7.36 27.87 28.11
C VAL A 394 -8.27 29.09 28.35
N ASP A 395 -7.87 30.28 27.89
CA ASP A 395 -8.64 31.53 28.00
C ASP A 395 -9.16 31.81 29.43
N GLY A 396 -8.32 31.65 30.43
CA GLY A 396 -8.67 31.90 31.83
C GLY A 396 -9.43 30.78 32.54
N HIS A 397 -9.81 29.69 31.85
CA HIS A 397 -10.30 28.48 32.50
C HIS A 397 -9.16 27.78 33.26
N GLN A 398 -9.46 27.23 34.43
CA GLN A 398 -8.53 26.52 35.29
C GLN A 398 -9.16 25.20 35.75
N PRO A 399 -8.41 24.08 35.72
CA PRO A 399 -8.92 22.79 36.16
C PRO A 399 -9.09 22.77 37.69
N VAL A 400 -10.16 22.12 38.16
CA VAL A 400 -10.50 21.96 39.57
C VAL A 400 -9.88 20.69 40.15
N ARG A 401 -9.96 19.56 39.43
CA ARG A 401 -9.35 18.29 39.86
C ARG A 401 -7.94 18.14 39.34
N GLY A 402 -7.69 18.59 38.10
CA GLY A 402 -6.35 18.62 37.51
C GLY A 402 -5.78 17.24 37.15
N ARG A 403 -6.62 16.20 37.02
CA ARG A 403 -6.21 14.81 36.72
C ARG A 403 -6.17 14.51 35.22
N HIS A 404 -7.17 14.99 34.47
CA HIS A 404 -7.25 14.91 33.02
C HIS A 404 -7.39 16.33 32.47
N VAL A 405 -6.31 16.89 31.92
CA VAL A 405 -6.22 18.32 31.60
C VAL A 405 -5.95 18.51 30.12
N PHE A 406 -6.73 19.39 29.48
CA PHE A 406 -6.58 19.82 28.09
C PHE A 406 -6.12 21.28 28.08
N ALA A 407 -4.84 21.50 27.85
CA ALA A 407 -4.17 22.77 28.10
C ALA A 407 -3.60 23.43 26.84
N SER A 408 -3.71 24.76 26.74
CA SER A 408 -2.98 25.48 25.71
C SER A 408 -1.55 25.76 26.14
N ILE A 409 -0.61 25.79 25.19
CA ILE A 409 0.80 26.11 25.44
C ILE A 409 0.97 27.47 26.11
N GLN A 410 0.13 28.44 25.72
CA GLN A 410 0.12 29.78 26.31
C GLN A 410 -0.36 29.76 27.76
N SER A 411 -1.29 28.86 28.09
CA SER A 411 -1.82 28.71 29.45
C SER A 411 -0.85 27.97 30.36
N LEU A 412 0.02 27.10 29.82
CA LEU A 412 1.15 26.46 30.50
C LEU A 412 2.37 27.40 30.64
N ASN A 413 2.13 28.65 31.02
CA ASN A 413 3.21 29.60 31.33
C ASN A 413 3.94 29.19 32.63
N THR A 414 5.10 29.82 32.92
CA THR A 414 5.94 29.48 34.08
C THR A 414 5.18 29.40 35.41
N LYS A 415 4.17 30.25 35.61
CA LYS A 415 3.36 30.27 36.84
C LYS A 415 2.43 29.06 36.93
N ASN A 416 1.77 28.69 35.84
CA ASN A 416 0.84 27.55 35.82
C ASN A 416 1.59 26.21 35.68
N LEU A 417 2.72 26.18 34.98
CA LEU A 417 3.57 25.00 34.88
C LEU A 417 4.08 24.57 36.26
N GLY A 418 4.51 25.53 37.09
CA GLY A 418 4.96 25.28 38.47
C GLY A 418 3.86 24.83 39.45
N ARG A 419 2.57 24.81 39.04
CA ARG A 419 1.48 24.25 39.86
C ARG A 419 1.41 22.73 39.79
N PHE A 420 1.90 22.14 38.72
CA PHE A 420 1.92 20.70 38.53
C PHE A 420 3.30 20.16 38.85
N ALA A 421 3.36 19.10 39.66
CA ALA A 421 4.60 18.37 39.89
C ALA A 421 5.11 17.75 38.57
N PRO A 422 6.43 17.51 38.41
CA PRO A 422 6.99 16.87 37.23
C PRO A 422 6.32 15.54 36.86
N ASP A 423 5.85 14.77 37.86
CA ASP A 423 5.20 13.47 37.77
C ASP A 423 3.66 13.54 37.92
N ALA A 424 3.07 14.74 37.78
CA ALA A 424 1.63 14.94 37.96
C ALA A 424 0.74 14.24 36.91
N PHE A 425 1.32 13.84 35.78
CA PHE A 425 0.61 13.21 34.67
C PHE A 425 1.31 11.93 34.23
N ASP A 426 0.58 10.81 34.21
CA ASP A 426 1.07 9.51 33.75
C ASP A 426 1.24 9.49 32.23
N VAL A 427 0.32 10.14 31.51
CA VAL A 427 0.31 10.23 30.05
C VAL A 427 0.31 11.69 29.62
N VAL A 428 1.27 12.09 28.78
CA VAL A 428 1.33 13.43 28.17
C VAL A 428 1.25 13.30 26.66
N VAL A 429 0.24 13.93 26.06
CA VAL A 429 0.03 13.98 24.61
C VAL A 429 0.24 15.41 24.14
N ILE A 430 1.10 15.61 23.17
CA ILE A 430 1.41 16.94 22.61
C ILE A 430 1.08 16.92 21.11
N ASP A 431 0.07 17.68 20.71
CA ASP A 431 -0.34 17.86 19.31
C ASP A 431 0.51 18.91 18.60
N GLU A 432 0.62 18.79 17.28
CA GLU A 432 1.52 19.58 16.41
C GLU A 432 2.97 19.63 16.94
N PHE A 433 3.49 18.45 17.28
CA PHE A 433 4.82 18.28 17.90
C PHE A 433 5.98 18.84 17.05
N HIS A 434 5.76 19.13 15.77
CA HIS A 434 6.76 19.78 14.93
C HIS A 434 7.23 21.16 15.45
N HIS A 435 6.49 21.76 16.40
CA HIS A 435 6.89 22.98 17.13
C HIS A 435 7.69 22.74 18.41
N ALA A 436 7.99 21.49 18.77
CA ALA A 436 8.59 21.12 20.06
C ALA A 436 9.88 21.87 20.41
N ASP A 437 10.58 22.33 19.38
CA ASP A 437 11.84 23.05 19.51
C ASP A 437 11.69 24.52 19.95
N ALA A 438 10.49 25.08 19.88
CA ALA A 438 10.23 26.43 20.35
C ALA A 438 10.46 26.51 21.88
N PRO A 439 11.01 27.62 22.41
CA PRO A 439 11.31 27.74 23.85
C PRO A 439 10.11 27.50 24.78
N THR A 440 8.89 27.73 24.28
CA THR A 440 7.64 27.48 25.02
C THR A 440 7.32 25.99 25.14
N TYR A 441 7.51 25.21 24.07
CA TYR A 441 7.32 23.76 24.09
C TYR A 441 8.42 23.07 24.90
N ARG A 442 9.68 23.45 24.70
CA ARG A 442 10.82 22.86 25.43
C ARG A 442 10.61 22.91 26.94
N LYS A 443 10.13 24.04 27.48
CA LYS A 443 9.83 24.17 28.91
C LYS A 443 8.81 23.14 29.41
N ILE A 444 7.81 22.82 28.61
CA ILE A 444 6.77 21.83 28.96
C ILE A 444 7.38 20.42 28.92
N ILE A 445 8.11 20.10 27.86
CA ILE A 445 8.74 18.78 27.64
C ILE A 445 9.83 18.50 28.68
N GLU A 446 10.59 19.51 29.10
CA GLU A 446 11.65 19.41 30.11
C GLU A 446 11.10 19.34 31.56
N HIS A 447 9.93 19.93 31.82
CA HIS A 447 9.31 19.95 33.14
C HIS A 447 8.63 18.63 33.49
N PHE A 448 7.82 18.08 32.59
CA PHE A 448 7.05 16.85 32.85
C PHE A 448 7.86 15.57 32.58
N ARG A 449 7.70 14.58 33.45
CA ARG A 449 8.32 13.25 33.38
C ARG A 449 7.24 12.16 33.44
N PRO A 450 6.38 12.07 32.42
CA PRO A 450 5.30 11.09 32.39
C PRO A 450 5.83 9.67 32.21
N GLN A 451 4.98 8.69 32.54
CA GLN A 451 5.23 7.29 32.18
C GLN A 451 5.20 7.14 30.65
N GLU A 452 4.26 7.82 29.98
CA GLU A 452 4.08 7.78 28.53
C GLU A 452 4.05 9.20 27.94
N LEU A 453 4.92 9.48 26.97
CA LEU A 453 4.91 10.73 26.20
C LEU A 453 4.62 10.44 24.74
N LEU A 454 3.53 11.01 24.22
CA LEU A 454 3.10 10.86 22.84
C LEU A 454 3.12 12.20 22.11
N GLY A 455 4.01 12.32 21.13
CA GLY A 455 3.99 13.44 20.18
C GLY A 455 3.10 13.11 18.99
N LEU A 456 2.21 14.01 18.59
CA LEU A 456 1.40 13.88 17.38
C LEU A 456 1.81 14.97 16.38
N THR A 457 2.08 14.60 15.14
CA THR A 457 2.34 15.58 14.08
C THR A 457 1.88 15.06 12.71
N ALA A 458 1.68 15.94 11.74
CA ALA A 458 1.56 15.50 10.34
C ALA A 458 2.91 15.46 9.62
N THR A 459 3.92 16.14 10.17
CA THR A 459 5.15 16.49 9.48
C THR A 459 6.29 16.53 10.50
N PRO A 460 7.14 15.49 10.61
CA PRO A 460 8.27 15.46 11.54
C PRO A 460 9.42 16.35 11.07
N GLU A 461 9.57 16.48 9.74
CA GLU A 461 10.58 17.29 9.07
C GLU A 461 10.25 18.79 9.24
N ARG A 462 11.25 19.64 9.50
CA ARG A 462 11.09 21.10 9.49
C ARG A 462 11.78 21.74 8.30
N GLY A 463 11.25 22.89 7.88
CA GLY A 463 11.81 23.67 6.76
C GLY A 463 13.15 24.38 7.05
N ASP A 464 13.72 24.23 8.24
CA ASP A 464 15.08 24.65 8.60
C ASP A 464 16.08 23.48 8.64
N GLY A 465 15.63 22.27 8.29
CA GLY A 465 16.45 21.06 8.23
C GLY A 465 16.49 20.24 9.53
N VAL A 466 15.90 20.73 10.62
CA VAL A 466 15.91 20.03 11.92
C VAL A 466 14.72 19.07 12.00
N ASN A 467 14.96 17.79 12.27
CA ASN A 467 13.89 16.82 12.51
C ASN A 467 13.51 16.80 14.00
N VAL A 468 12.21 16.91 14.34
CA VAL A 468 11.80 16.81 15.75
C VAL A 468 11.99 15.40 16.33
N ALA A 469 12.02 14.38 15.46
CA ALA A 469 12.39 13.02 15.84
C ALA A 469 13.82 12.98 16.39
N GLU A 470 14.79 13.54 15.66
CA GLU A 470 16.21 13.57 16.01
C GLU A 470 16.43 14.14 17.42
N ARG A 471 15.76 15.25 17.72
CA ARG A 471 16.00 15.98 18.96
C ARG A 471 15.29 15.42 20.19
N PHE A 472 14.07 14.90 20.04
CA PHE A 472 13.20 14.56 21.18
C PHE A 472 12.88 13.07 21.30
N PHE A 473 13.13 12.31 20.24
CA PHE A 473 12.75 10.91 20.12
C PHE A 473 13.87 10.03 19.57
N GLU A 474 15.13 10.46 19.68
CA GLU A 474 16.29 9.67 19.25
C GLU A 474 16.23 9.30 17.75
N ASP A 475 15.78 10.25 16.92
CA ASP A 475 15.60 10.14 15.47
C ASP A 475 14.56 9.09 15.01
N ARG A 476 13.63 8.75 15.91
CA ARG A 476 12.61 7.74 15.66
C ARG A 476 11.20 8.32 15.51
N ILE A 477 10.46 7.73 14.58
CA ILE A 477 9.01 7.86 14.44
C ILE A 477 8.42 6.50 14.77
N ALA A 478 7.58 6.43 15.82
CA ALA A 478 6.99 5.18 16.29
C ALA A 478 5.95 4.63 15.31
N SER A 479 5.20 5.52 14.66
CA SER A 479 4.23 5.14 13.64
C SER A 479 4.03 6.26 12.64
N GLU A 480 3.88 5.92 11.36
CA GLU A 480 3.72 6.88 10.27
C GLU A 480 2.61 6.47 9.29
N LEU A 481 1.62 7.35 9.12
CA LEU A 481 0.64 7.31 8.04
C LEU A 481 0.82 8.54 7.15
N ARG A 482 1.47 8.35 5.99
CA ARG A 482 1.71 9.43 5.04
C ARG A 482 0.44 9.75 4.25
N LEU A 483 0.49 10.87 3.51
CA LEU A 483 -0.64 11.34 2.71
C LEU A 483 -1.11 10.30 1.69
N TRP A 484 -0.14 9.63 1.04
CA TRP A 484 -0.40 8.64 0.00
C TRP A 484 -1.24 7.47 0.52
N ASP A 485 -0.81 6.86 1.63
CA ASP A 485 -1.50 5.73 2.26
C ASP A 485 -2.93 6.12 2.68
N ALA A 486 -3.11 7.34 3.16
CA ALA A 486 -4.41 7.85 3.54
C ALA A 486 -5.36 8.08 2.35
N LEU A 487 -4.83 8.37 1.16
CA LEU A 487 -5.61 8.50 -0.07
C LEU A 487 -5.97 7.14 -0.66
N ASP A 488 -5.03 6.19 -0.67
CA ASP A 488 -5.28 4.80 -1.11
C ASP A 488 -6.39 4.15 -0.29
N GLN A 489 -6.44 4.45 1.00
CA GLN A 489 -7.48 3.98 1.93
C GLN A 489 -8.77 4.82 1.91
N GLN A 490 -8.89 5.80 1.01
CA GLN A 490 -10.06 6.68 0.86
C GLN A 490 -10.43 7.46 2.14
N LEU A 491 -9.47 7.68 3.04
CA LEU A 491 -9.66 8.45 4.28
C LEU A 491 -9.70 9.96 4.01
N LEU A 492 -9.23 10.36 2.83
CA LEU A 492 -9.12 11.73 2.37
C LEU A 492 -9.83 11.89 1.02
N THR A 493 -10.23 13.13 0.71
CA THR A 493 -10.76 13.49 -0.60
C THR A 493 -9.65 13.33 -1.63
N PRO A 494 -9.86 12.60 -2.74
CA PRO A 494 -8.88 12.55 -3.82
C PRO A 494 -8.62 13.94 -4.38
N PHE A 495 -7.47 14.16 -4.99
CA PHE A 495 -7.10 15.47 -5.52
C PHE A 495 -6.64 15.43 -6.97
N HIS A 496 -6.93 16.50 -7.71
CA HIS A 496 -6.36 16.76 -9.03
C HIS A 496 -5.36 17.90 -8.92
N TYR A 497 -4.08 17.57 -9.06
CA TYR A 497 -2.97 18.50 -8.99
C TYR A 497 -2.54 18.93 -10.39
N PHE A 498 -2.54 20.23 -10.63
CA PHE A 498 -2.09 20.83 -11.88
C PHE A 498 -0.87 21.71 -11.62
N GLY A 499 0.29 21.24 -12.07
CA GLY A 499 1.53 22.02 -12.12
C GLY A 499 1.53 22.89 -13.38
N VAL A 500 1.31 24.20 -13.19
CA VAL A 500 1.20 25.20 -14.26
C VAL A 500 2.44 26.08 -14.26
N SER A 501 3.02 26.31 -15.44
CA SER A 501 4.18 27.17 -15.61
C SER A 501 3.82 28.62 -15.31
N ASP A 502 4.45 29.17 -14.27
CA ASP A 502 4.28 30.56 -13.86
C ASP A 502 4.98 31.51 -14.87
N GLY A 503 6.08 31.04 -15.48
CA GLY A 503 6.95 31.82 -16.37
C GLY A 503 7.75 32.92 -15.66
N VAL A 504 7.63 33.01 -14.33
CA VAL A 504 8.42 33.91 -13.48
C VAL A 504 9.81 33.31 -13.27
N ASP A 505 10.85 34.11 -13.48
CA ASP A 505 12.23 33.70 -13.21
C ASP A 505 12.63 34.08 -11.78
N LEU A 506 12.89 33.07 -10.96
CA LEU A 506 13.36 33.20 -9.58
C LEU A 506 14.83 32.73 -9.43
N SER A 507 15.47 32.31 -10.52
CA SER A 507 16.78 31.67 -10.50
C SER A 507 17.91 32.59 -10.04
N SER A 508 17.70 33.90 -10.13
CA SER A 508 18.65 34.96 -9.76
C SER A 508 18.40 35.61 -8.39
N LEU A 509 17.29 35.28 -7.73
CA LEU A 509 16.95 35.84 -6.43
C LEU A 509 17.84 35.30 -5.32
N GLN A 510 18.01 36.07 -4.25
CA GLN A 510 18.81 35.61 -3.12
C GLN A 510 18.16 34.40 -2.45
N PHE A 511 18.93 33.33 -2.34
CA PHE A 511 18.52 32.07 -1.75
C PHE A 511 19.49 31.69 -0.63
N ARG A 512 18.99 31.61 0.60
CA ARG A 512 19.80 31.28 1.79
C ARG A 512 19.05 30.30 2.67
N ARG A 513 19.75 29.25 3.14
CA ARG A 513 19.22 28.22 4.05
C ARG A 513 17.87 27.65 3.56
N GLY A 514 17.74 27.38 2.27
CA GLY A 514 16.54 26.78 1.70
C GLY A 514 15.34 27.73 1.50
N ARG A 515 15.52 29.06 1.66
CA ARG A 515 14.46 30.05 1.50
C ARG A 515 14.91 31.24 0.65
N TYR A 516 13.95 31.84 -0.06
CA TYR A 516 14.11 33.13 -0.71
C TYR A 516 13.89 34.27 0.28
N GLU A 517 14.42 35.45 -0.04
CA GLU A 517 14.15 36.67 0.71
C GLU A 517 12.72 37.19 0.40
N ASP A 518 11.88 37.32 1.43
CA ASP A 518 10.45 37.66 1.28
C ASP A 518 10.22 38.99 0.54
N LYS A 519 11.12 39.97 0.72
CA LYS A 519 11.03 41.28 0.06
C LYS A 519 11.26 41.19 -1.45
N GLU A 520 12.20 40.34 -1.89
CA GLU A 520 12.45 40.13 -3.32
C GLU A 520 11.29 39.37 -3.96
N LEU A 521 10.74 38.37 -3.26
CA LEU A 521 9.52 37.68 -3.71
C LEU A 521 8.33 38.63 -3.84
N ASP A 522 8.07 39.47 -2.82
CA ASP A 522 6.95 40.43 -2.85
C ASP A 522 7.05 41.37 -4.06
N ALA A 523 8.25 41.84 -4.39
CA ALA A 523 8.48 42.73 -5.54
C ALA A 523 8.20 42.07 -6.90
N VAL A 524 8.42 40.76 -7.01
CA VAL A 524 8.19 39.99 -8.25
C VAL A 524 6.71 39.60 -8.41
N TYR A 525 6.06 39.26 -7.30
CA TYR A 525 4.70 38.71 -7.30
C TYR A 525 3.60 39.77 -7.20
N THR A 526 3.82 40.84 -6.43
CA THR A 526 2.79 41.87 -6.20
C THR A 526 2.75 42.85 -7.37
N GLY A 527 1.54 43.12 -7.91
CA GLY A 527 1.36 44.04 -9.03
C GLY A 527 1.60 43.44 -10.42
N ASN A 528 1.82 42.13 -10.51
CA ASN A 528 2.03 41.43 -11.77
C ASN A 528 0.69 41.01 -12.41
N ASP A 529 0.08 41.93 -13.16
CA ASP A 529 -1.21 41.71 -13.80
C ASP A 529 -1.17 40.59 -14.86
N ALA A 530 -0.05 40.43 -15.57
CA ALA A 530 0.13 39.37 -16.56
C ALA A 530 0.10 37.98 -15.91
N ARG A 531 0.78 37.83 -14.76
CA ARG A 531 0.70 36.60 -13.95
C ARG A 531 -0.72 36.35 -13.44
N THR A 532 -1.37 37.38 -12.92
CA THR A 532 -2.74 37.28 -12.40
C THR A 532 -3.73 36.83 -13.48
N ALA A 533 -3.58 37.30 -14.71
CA ALA A 533 -4.38 36.84 -15.85
C ALA A 533 -4.16 35.35 -16.14
N LYS A 534 -2.92 34.84 -16.07
CA LYS A 534 -2.65 33.40 -16.18
C LYS A 534 -3.29 32.60 -15.05
N VAL A 535 -3.28 33.12 -13.82
CA VAL A 535 -3.93 32.46 -12.68
C VAL A 535 -5.44 32.32 -12.91
N LEU A 536 -6.10 33.40 -13.36
CA LEU A 536 -7.53 33.38 -13.68
C LEU A 536 -7.86 32.47 -14.86
N GLN A 537 -6.99 32.42 -15.88
CA GLN A 537 -7.15 31.52 -17.01
C GLN A 537 -7.06 30.05 -16.58
N ALA A 538 -6.02 29.68 -15.82
CA ALA A 538 -5.87 28.33 -15.30
C ALA A 538 -7.03 27.92 -14.39
N LEU A 539 -7.57 28.86 -13.61
CA LEU A 539 -8.78 28.65 -12.81
C LEU A 539 -9.97 28.28 -13.70
N ASN A 540 -10.22 29.06 -14.75
CA ASN A 540 -11.33 28.83 -15.68
C ASN A 540 -11.18 27.51 -16.48
N ASP A 541 -9.95 27.11 -16.79
CA ASP A 541 -9.68 25.90 -17.57
C ASP A 541 -9.78 24.61 -16.74
N LYS A 542 -9.58 24.69 -15.41
CA LYS A 542 -9.42 23.51 -14.53
C LYS A 542 -10.47 23.36 -13.45
N VAL A 543 -11.11 24.45 -13.02
CA VAL A 543 -12.18 24.43 -12.02
C VAL A 543 -13.53 24.33 -12.75
N LEU A 544 -14.37 23.36 -12.37
CA LEU A 544 -15.65 23.09 -13.02
C LEU A 544 -16.55 24.33 -13.09
N ASP A 545 -16.67 25.05 -11.97
CA ASP A 545 -17.37 26.34 -11.90
C ASP A 545 -16.70 27.27 -10.87
N PRO A 546 -15.87 28.22 -11.33
CA PRO A 546 -15.26 29.23 -10.46
C PRO A 546 -16.25 30.06 -9.64
N HIS A 547 -17.50 30.19 -10.08
CA HIS A 547 -18.54 30.93 -9.36
C HIS A 547 -19.19 30.11 -8.24
N HIS A 548 -18.92 28.82 -8.10
CA HIS A 548 -19.40 28.01 -6.98
C HIS A 548 -18.27 27.45 -6.10
N MET A 549 -17.01 27.63 -6.52
CA MET A 549 -15.85 27.13 -5.79
C MET A 549 -15.72 27.72 -4.39
N LYS A 550 -15.03 26.98 -3.52
CA LYS A 550 -14.57 27.41 -2.20
C LYS A 550 -13.05 27.27 -2.14
N ALA A 551 -12.36 28.34 -2.53
CA ALA A 551 -10.92 28.34 -2.72
C ALA A 551 -10.14 28.94 -1.55
N ILE A 552 -8.94 28.40 -1.31
CA ILE A 552 -7.91 29.03 -0.46
C ILE A 552 -6.67 29.31 -1.31
N GLY A 553 -6.19 30.55 -1.29
CA GLY A 553 -4.97 30.97 -1.98
C GLY A 553 -3.84 31.28 -1.01
N PHE A 554 -2.68 30.68 -1.24
CA PHE A 554 -1.48 30.88 -0.41
C PHE A 554 -0.51 31.84 -1.08
N CYS A 555 -0.35 33.03 -0.50
CA CYS A 555 0.45 34.13 -1.05
C CYS A 555 1.79 34.33 -0.33
N VAL A 556 2.72 35.06 -0.96
CA VAL A 556 4.07 35.34 -0.42
C VAL A 556 4.07 36.42 0.69
N SER A 557 3.13 37.37 0.65
CA SER A 557 3.10 38.53 1.55
C SER A 557 1.67 39.02 1.73
N VAL A 558 1.41 39.79 2.80
CA VAL A 558 0.07 40.36 3.06
C VAL A 558 -0.37 41.25 1.90
N LYS A 559 0.56 42.04 1.33
CA LYS A 559 0.33 42.88 0.15
C LYS A 559 -0.09 42.06 -1.07
N HIS A 560 0.56 40.92 -1.28
CA HIS A 560 0.21 40.00 -2.37
C HIS A 560 -1.19 39.40 -2.15
N ALA A 561 -1.54 38.97 -0.93
CA ALA A 561 -2.87 38.44 -0.62
C ALA A 561 -3.99 39.47 -0.84
N GLU A 562 -3.79 40.69 -0.37
CA GLU A 562 -4.73 41.79 -0.62
C GLU A 562 -4.85 42.13 -2.11
N TYR A 563 -3.72 42.12 -2.83
CA TYR A 563 -3.70 42.34 -4.27
C TYR A 563 -4.50 41.27 -5.03
N MET A 564 -4.31 39.99 -4.70
CA MET A 564 -5.05 38.88 -5.31
C MET A 564 -6.54 38.94 -4.97
N ALA A 565 -6.91 39.21 -3.72
CA ALA A 565 -8.30 39.34 -3.30
C ALA A 565 -9.01 40.47 -4.08
N ARG A 566 -8.35 41.62 -4.26
CA ARG A 566 -8.88 42.72 -5.08
C ARG A 566 -9.04 42.30 -6.54
N LYS A 567 -8.02 41.69 -7.16
CA LYS A 567 -8.07 41.30 -8.58
C LYS A 567 -9.15 40.25 -8.85
N PHE A 568 -9.28 39.23 -8.00
CA PHE A 568 -10.34 38.22 -8.11
C PHE A 568 -11.73 38.86 -7.97
N THR A 569 -11.92 39.77 -7.01
CA THR A 569 -13.20 40.46 -6.81
C THR A 569 -13.56 41.32 -8.03
N THR A 570 -12.61 42.06 -8.59
CA THR A 570 -12.82 42.85 -9.82
C THR A 570 -13.12 41.97 -11.04
N SER A 571 -12.64 40.72 -11.05
CA SER A 571 -12.93 39.71 -12.07
C SER A 571 -14.24 38.94 -11.83
N GLY A 572 -15.08 39.35 -10.87
CA GLY A 572 -16.38 38.74 -10.61
C GLY A 572 -16.36 37.55 -9.64
N LEU A 573 -15.25 37.34 -8.92
CA LEU A 573 -15.08 36.29 -7.92
C LEU A 573 -14.91 36.92 -6.53
N PRO A 574 -15.99 37.16 -5.76
CA PRO A 574 -15.93 37.77 -4.44
C PRO A 574 -14.89 37.08 -3.54
N SER A 575 -13.87 37.83 -3.12
CA SER A 575 -12.72 37.27 -2.40
C SER A 575 -12.26 38.17 -1.27
N ALA A 576 -11.67 37.57 -0.22
CA ALA A 576 -11.14 38.31 0.92
C ALA A 576 -9.68 37.91 1.19
N ALA A 577 -8.93 38.81 1.82
CA ALA A 577 -7.58 38.52 2.32
C ALA A 577 -7.61 38.38 3.84
N LEU A 578 -6.84 37.44 4.39
CA LEU A 578 -6.65 37.25 5.82
C LEU A 578 -5.16 37.15 6.16
N SER A 579 -4.77 37.76 7.28
CA SER A 579 -3.37 37.78 7.76
C SER A 579 -3.29 37.48 9.25
N GLY A 580 -2.07 37.34 9.77
CA GLY A 580 -1.81 37.16 11.22
C GLY A 580 -2.40 38.26 12.10
N GLU A 581 -2.58 39.46 11.55
CA GLU A 581 -3.10 40.64 12.24
C GLU A 581 -4.63 40.71 12.26
N SER A 582 -5.33 39.93 11.42
CA SER A 582 -6.79 39.89 11.39
C SER A 582 -7.36 39.42 12.73
N SER A 583 -8.42 40.05 13.23
CA SER A 583 -9.02 39.70 14.53
C SER A 583 -9.72 38.34 14.50
N SER A 584 -9.86 37.66 15.65
CA SER A 584 -10.56 36.36 15.71
C SER A 584 -12.01 36.44 15.21
N ASN A 585 -12.69 37.58 15.45
CA ASN A 585 -14.05 37.77 14.97
C ASN A 585 -14.13 37.98 13.45
N GLU A 586 -13.18 38.73 12.88
CA GLU A 586 -13.05 38.93 11.44
C GLU A 586 -12.78 37.60 10.72
N ARG A 587 -11.79 36.82 11.21
CA ARG A 587 -11.50 35.48 10.68
C ARG A 587 -12.75 34.62 10.68
N ARG A 588 -13.45 34.50 11.81
CA ARG A 588 -14.68 33.70 11.91
C ARG A 588 -15.76 34.16 10.93
N THR A 589 -15.86 35.46 10.69
CA THR A 589 -16.85 36.03 9.76
C THR A 589 -16.52 35.68 8.32
N VAL A 590 -15.28 35.91 7.88
CA VAL A 590 -14.81 35.59 6.52
C VAL A 590 -14.90 34.09 6.24
N LEU A 591 -14.52 33.25 7.20
CA LEU A 591 -14.60 31.79 7.06
C LEU A 591 -16.04 31.28 6.96
N LYS A 592 -16.97 31.86 7.72
CA LYS A 592 -18.40 31.55 7.59
C LYS A 592 -18.97 32.03 6.24
N ALA A 593 -18.53 33.17 5.74
CA ALA A 593 -18.92 33.67 4.43
C ALA A 593 -18.44 32.72 3.30
N LEU A 594 -17.22 32.19 3.40
CA LEU A 594 -16.72 31.16 2.49
C LEU A 594 -17.55 29.86 2.58
N GLN A 595 -17.87 29.39 3.80
CA GLN A 595 -18.70 28.19 4.00
C GLN A 595 -20.09 28.32 3.36
N ARG A 596 -20.70 29.50 3.45
CA ARG A 596 -22.02 29.82 2.86
C ARG A 596 -21.98 30.07 1.35
N GLY A 597 -20.79 30.19 0.76
CA GLY A 597 -20.62 30.53 -0.66
C GLY A 597 -20.90 32.01 -0.98
N GLU A 598 -20.82 32.90 0.02
CA GLU A 598 -20.85 34.35 -0.20
C GLU A 598 -19.50 34.84 -0.77
N LEU A 599 -18.40 34.16 -0.39
CA LEU A 599 -17.07 34.33 -0.95
C LEU A 599 -16.69 33.09 -1.78
N ARG A 600 -15.87 33.29 -2.81
CA ARG A 600 -15.31 32.23 -3.67
C ARG A 600 -13.88 31.89 -3.34
N ALA A 601 -13.10 32.87 -2.87
CA ALA A 601 -11.72 32.64 -2.46
C ALA A 601 -11.34 33.43 -1.21
N VAL A 602 -10.47 32.82 -0.40
CA VAL A 602 -9.78 33.50 0.69
C VAL A 602 -8.27 33.39 0.46
N PHE A 603 -7.61 34.54 0.34
CA PHE A 603 -6.16 34.62 0.20
C PHE A 603 -5.51 34.84 1.56
N ALA A 604 -4.46 34.08 1.87
CA ALA A 604 -3.79 34.16 3.15
C ALA A 604 -2.29 34.00 3.09
N VAL A 605 -1.67 34.47 4.16
CA VAL A 605 -0.23 34.45 4.41
C VAL A 605 -0.03 33.93 5.82
N ASP A 606 0.57 32.76 5.93
CA ASP A 606 0.96 32.10 7.18
C ASP A 606 -0.15 31.90 8.24
N LEU A 607 -1.42 32.20 7.92
CA LEU A 607 -2.56 32.11 8.84
C LEU A 607 -3.23 30.72 8.86
N PHE A 608 -3.22 30.03 7.71
CA PHE A 608 -3.91 28.74 7.52
C PHE A 608 -2.97 27.53 7.53
N ASN A 609 -1.72 27.74 7.93
CA ASN A 609 -0.76 26.65 8.07
C ASN A 609 -1.24 25.66 9.14
N GLU A 610 -1.98 26.10 10.17
CA GLU A 610 -2.54 25.28 11.25
C GLU A 610 -3.99 25.68 11.60
N GLY A 611 -4.82 24.70 12.02
CA GLY A 611 -6.08 24.94 12.75
C GLY A 611 -7.26 25.59 11.99
N LEU A 612 -7.31 25.52 10.65
CA LEU A 612 -8.52 25.89 9.88
C LEU A 612 -9.43 24.66 9.70
N ASP A 613 -10.73 24.80 9.96
CA ASP A 613 -11.72 23.73 9.80
C ASP A 613 -12.87 24.08 8.84
N ILE A 614 -12.61 23.91 7.55
CA ILE A 614 -13.61 24.03 6.49
C ILE A 614 -13.48 22.81 5.57
N PRO A 615 -14.16 21.70 5.88
CA PRO A 615 -14.14 20.51 5.04
C PRO A 615 -14.63 20.76 3.60
N GLN A 616 -15.46 21.79 3.39
CA GLN A 616 -16.05 22.14 2.09
C GLN A 616 -15.07 22.82 1.11
N VAL A 617 -13.83 23.10 1.49
CA VAL A 617 -12.82 23.65 0.55
C VAL A 617 -12.57 22.63 -0.55
N ASP A 618 -12.76 23.07 -1.80
CA ASP A 618 -12.66 22.26 -3.01
C ASP A 618 -11.52 22.70 -3.95
N THR A 619 -10.91 23.86 -3.67
CA THR A 619 -9.88 24.45 -4.53
C THR A 619 -8.74 25.03 -3.70
N ILE A 620 -7.49 24.71 -4.08
CA ILE A 620 -6.27 25.30 -3.49
C ILE A 620 -5.45 25.98 -4.59
N LEU A 621 -5.05 27.22 -4.34
CA LEU A 621 -4.17 28.00 -5.20
C LEU A 621 -2.81 28.19 -4.50
N LEU A 622 -1.76 27.57 -5.01
CA LEU A 622 -0.40 27.72 -4.50
C LEU A 622 0.29 28.82 -5.32
N LEU A 623 0.27 30.04 -4.78
CA LEU A 623 0.76 31.25 -5.47
C LEU A 623 2.14 31.69 -4.98
N ARG A 624 2.82 30.86 -4.19
CA ARG A 624 4.17 31.10 -3.64
C ARG A 624 5.09 29.91 -3.88
N PRO A 625 6.40 30.13 -4.08
CA PRO A 625 7.37 29.04 -4.11
C PRO A 625 7.43 28.37 -2.74
N THR A 626 7.00 27.11 -2.66
CA THR A 626 6.95 26.33 -1.41
C THR A 626 7.90 25.15 -1.52
N GLN A 627 9.11 25.30 -0.94
CA GLN A 627 10.10 24.21 -0.86
C GLN A 627 9.82 23.25 0.29
N SER A 628 9.37 23.76 1.42
CA SER A 628 9.14 22.95 2.61
C SER A 628 8.01 21.96 2.37
N SER A 629 8.34 20.65 2.42
CA SER A 629 7.38 19.54 2.37
C SER A 629 6.30 19.73 3.43
N THR A 630 6.70 20.13 4.63
CA THR A 630 5.85 20.42 5.78
C THR A 630 4.76 21.43 5.45
N LEU A 631 5.18 22.62 5.00
CA LEU A 631 4.25 23.71 4.70
C LEU A 631 3.32 23.31 3.54
N PHE A 632 3.87 22.66 2.52
CA PHE A 632 3.09 22.21 1.38
C PHE A 632 2.01 21.18 1.78
N LEU A 633 2.36 20.16 2.57
CA LEU A 633 1.41 19.16 3.05
C LEU A 633 0.35 19.76 3.97
N GLN A 634 0.73 20.70 4.84
CA GLN A 634 -0.23 21.41 5.69
C GLN A 634 -1.24 22.21 4.88
N GLN A 635 -0.78 22.88 3.82
CA GLN A 635 -1.63 23.64 2.90
C GLN A 635 -2.59 22.71 2.14
N LEU A 636 -2.06 21.66 1.53
CA LEU A 636 -2.83 20.65 0.81
C LEU A 636 -3.87 19.98 1.72
N GLY A 637 -3.47 19.64 2.95
CA GLY A 637 -4.28 19.05 4.00
C GLY A 637 -5.57 19.79 4.36
N ARG A 638 -5.66 21.09 4.05
CA ARG A 638 -6.87 21.90 4.27
C ARG A 638 -7.99 21.54 3.28
N GLY A 639 -7.63 21.12 2.07
CA GLY A 639 -8.58 20.72 1.04
C GLY A 639 -8.90 19.23 1.05
N LEU A 640 -8.11 18.39 1.74
CA LEU A 640 -8.22 16.94 1.67
C LEU A 640 -9.29 16.32 2.58
N ARG A 641 -9.94 17.10 3.45
CA ARG A 641 -10.99 16.58 4.35
C ARG A 641 -12.26 16.22 3.58
N LEU A 642 -12.87 15.07 3.87
CA LEU A 642 -14.13 14.66 3.24
C LEU A 642 -15.28 15.64 3.54
N ALA A 643 -16.12 15.92 2.55
CA ALA A 643 -17.34 16.70 2.71
C ALA A 643 -18.47 16.17 1.80
N PRO A 644 -19.75 16.26 2.24
CA PRO A 644 -20.89 16.03 1.35
C PRO A 644 -20.77 16.98 0.15
N ASP A 645 -20.90 16.45 -1.06
CA ASP A 645 -20.82 17.19 -2.34
C ASP A 645 -19.41 17.63 -2.79
N LYS A 646 -18.34 17.16 -2.14
CA LYS A 646 -16.97 17.34 -2.66
C LYS A 646 -16.41 16.03 -3.23
N PRO A 647 -16.47 15.81 -4.55
CA PRO A 647 -15.94 14.60 -5.16
C PRO A 647 -14.41 14.60 -5.26
N VAL A 648 -13.78 15.77 -5.41
CA VAL A 648 -12.35 15.94 -5.63
C VAL A 648 -11.88 17.32 -5.14
N LEU A 649 -10.62 17.41 -4.73
CA LEU A 649 -9.92 18.67 -4.46
C LEU A 649 -9.10 19.10 -5.69
N THR A 650 -9.36 20.28 -6.24
CA THR A 650 -8.53 20.85 -7.32
C THR A 650 -7.39 21.68 -6.76
N VAL A 651 -6.15 21.38 -7.15
CA VAL A 651 -4.94 22.08 -6.71
C VAL A 651 -4.24 22.69 -7.91
N LEU A 652 -4.06 24.00 -7.90
CA LEU A 652 -3.30 24.73 -8.93
C LEU A 652 -1.98 25.22 -8.33
N ASP A 653 -0.87 24.65 -8.80
CA ASP A 653 0.48 25.03 -8.39
C ASP A 653 1.20 25.79 -9.50
N PHE A 654 1.53 27.05 -9.24
CA PHE A 654 2.19 27.92 -10.22
C PHE A 654 3.72 27.82 -10.07
N ILE A 655 4.36 27.10 -10.98
CA ILE A 655 5.76 26.71 -10.95
C ILE A 655 6.59 27.66 -11.82
N GLY A 656 7.38 28.53 -11.17
CA GLY A 656 8.38 29.37 -11.83
C GLY A 656 9.72 28.67 -12.07
N PHE A 657 10.67 29.38 -12.70
CA PHE A 657 12.06 28.93 -12.82
C PHE A 657 12.78 29.13 -11.49
N GLN A 658 12.82 28.09 -10.67
CA GLN A 658 13.40 28.16 -9.33
C GLN A 658 14.94 28.24 -9.36
N HIS A 659 15.51 28.76 -8.28
CA HIS A 659 16.93 28.67 -7.96
C HIS A 659 17.44 27.23 -8.04
N ARG A 660 18.72 27.05 -8.43
CA ARG A 660 19.32 25.72 -8.67
C ARG A 660 19.26 24.80 -7.45
N GLU A 661 19.32 25.37 -6.25
CA GLU A 661 19.30 24.65 -4.97
C GLU A 661 17.88 24.36 -4.46
N PHE A 662 16.83 24.82 -5.16
CA PHE A 662 15.45 24.53 -4.78
C PHE A 662 15.15 23.03 -4.94
N ARG A 663 14.59 22.40 -3.90
CA ARG A 663 14.36 20.95 -3.80
C ARG A 663 12.92 20.55 -4.13
N PHE A 664 12.62 20.26 -5.41
CA PHE A 664 11.31 19.76 -5.80
C PHE A 664 11.07 18.30 -5.35
N ASP A 665 12.14 17.50 -5.25
CA ASP A 665 12.05 16.10 -4.84
C ASP A 665 11.41 15.94 -3.45
N MET A 666 11.77 16.80 -2.48
CA MET A 666 11.18 16.78 -1.14
C MET A 666 9.66 16.96 -1.17
N LYS A 667 9.18 17.91 -1.97
CA LYS A 667 7.74 18.21 -2.12
C LYS A 667 6.98 17.03 -2.71
N TYR A 668 7.43 16.51 -3.85
CA TYR A 668 6.69 15.47 -4.56
C TYR A 668 6.81 14.09 -3.91
N ARG A 669 7.95 13.75 -3.31
CA ARG A 669 8.06 12.52 -2.50
C ARG A 669 7.12 12.54 -1.31
N ALA A 670 6.94 13.68 -0.67
CA ALA A 670 5.99 13.83 0.43
C ALA A 670 4.53 13.61 0.00
N VAL A 671 4.20 13.85 -1.27
CA VAL A 671 2.88 13.59 -1.86
C VAL A 671 2.73 12.15 -2.31
N THR A 672 3.71 11.63 -3.04
CA THR A 672 3.59 10.36 -3.75
C THR A 672 4.10 9.16 -2.96
N GLY A 673 4.85 9.37 -1.88
CA GLY A 673 5.58 8.31 -1.19
C GLY A 673 6.71 7.68 -2.01
N SER A 674 6.92 8.12 -3.26
CA SER A 674 7.88 7.51 -4.18
C SER A 674 9.32 7.63 -3.65
N SER A 675 10.13 6.61 -3.91
CA SER A 675 11.58 6.72 -3.78
C SER A 675 12.10 7.80 -4.74
N ARG A 676 13.30 8.29 -4.46
CA ARG A 676 14.01 9.26 -5.30
C ARG A 676 14.04 8.79 -6.77
N THR A 677 14.45 7.55 -7.02
CA THR A 677 14.59 7.01 -8.38
C THR A 677 13.23 6.84 -9.07
N ARG A 678 12.22 6.33 -8.34
CA ARG A 678 10.87 6.13 -8.87
C ARG A 678 10.20 7.45 -9.27
N LEU A 679 10.40 8.51 -8.48
CA LEU A 679 9.82 9.83 -8.76
C LEU A 679 10.18 10.39 -10.14
N ALA A 680 11.42 10.19 -10.61
CA ALA A 680 11.80 10.67 -11.96
C ALA A 680 11.08 9.89 -13.07
N LYS A 681 10.93 8.58 -12.90
CA LYS A 681 10.16 7.75 -13.84
C LYS A 681 8.68 8.12 -13.79
N ASP A 682 8.10 8.29 -12.61
CA ASP A 682 6.71 8.72 -12.42
C ASP A 682 6.46 10.09 -13.09
N LEU A 683 7.42 11.04 -12.99
CA LEU A 683 7.34 12.33 -13.68
C LEU A 683 7.39 12.21 -15.20
N GLU A 684 8.10 11.24 -15.76
CA GLU A 684 8.18 10.98 -17.21
C GLU A 684 6.90 10.29 -17.72
N ASP A 685 6.43 9.29 -16.98
CA ASP A 685 5.26 8.45 -17.30
C ASP A 685 3.92 9.09 -16.87
N GLY A 686 3.95 10.33 -16.38
CA GLY A 686 2.74 11.09 -16.02
C GLY A 686 1.98 10.56 -14.79
N PHE A 687 2.68 9.93 -13.85
CA PHE A 687 2.14 9.34 -12.62
C PHE A 687 1.02 8.33 -12.90
N SER A 688 1.33 7.28 -13.66
CA SER A 688 0.36 6.27 -14.10
C SER A 688 -0.23 5.39 -12.97
N PHE A 689 0.34 5.43 -11.77
CA PHE A 689 -0.01 4.55 -10.64
C PHE A 689 -0.50 5.32 -9.39
N LEU A 690 -1.26 6.41 -9.60
CA LEU A 690 -1.85 7.20 -8.50
C LEU A 690 -3.04 6.47 -7.84
N PRO A 691 -3.36 6.79 -6.56
CA PRO A 691 -4.56 6.31 -5.89
C PRO A 691 -5.81 6.62 -6.69
N SER A 692 -6.82 5.77 -6.55
CA SER A 692 -8.07 5.92 -7.30
C SER A 692 -8.68 7.32 -7.17
N GLY A 693 -8.93 7.97 -8.30
CA GLY A 693 -9.50 9.31 -8.37
C GLY A 693 -8.52 10.47 -8.17
N THR A 694 -7.24 10.20 -7.88
CA THR A 694 -6.19 11.22 -7.79
C THR A 694 -5.48 11.39 -9.14
N GLN A 695 -5.08 12.62 -9.47
CA GLN A 695 -4.35 12.92 -10.70
C GLN A 695 -3.27 13.97 -10.44
N ILE A 696 -2.09 13.78 -11.04
CA ILE A 696 -1.03 14.79 -11.06
C ILE A 696 -0.69 15.07 -12.52
N VAL A 697 -0.92 16.29 -12.98
CA VAL A 697 -0.69 16.71 -14.36
C VAL A 697 0.21 17.94 -14.36
N PHE A 698 1.26 17.91 -15.16
CA PHE A 698 2.10 19.06 -15.44
C PHE A 698 1.88 19.52 -16.86
N ASP A 699 1.94 20.84 -17.09
CA ASP A 699 2.21 21.30 -18.45
C ASP A 699 3.66 20.96 -18.85
N THR A 700 3.93 20.96 -20.16
CA THR A 700 5.23 20.54 -20.70
C THR A 700 6.41 21.34 -20.15
N VAL A 701 6.23 22.63 -19.89
CA VAL A 701 7.30 23.50 -19.38
C VAL A 701 7.55 23.21 -17.91
N ALA A 702 6.50 23.17 -17.10
CA ALA A 702 6.55 22.83 -15.68
C ALA A 702 7.15 21.44 -15.46
N GLN A 703 6.72 20.44 -16.24
CA GLN A 703 7.26 19.07 -16.20
C GLN A 703 8.76 19.08 -16.46
N SER A 704 9.22 19.79 -17.50
CA SER A 704 10.66 19.87 -17.83
C SER A 704 11.48 20.54 -16.74
N VAL A 705 10.97 21.59 -16.09
CA VAL A 705 11.63 22.31 -14.98
C VAL A 705 11.79 21.39 -13.77
N VAL A 706 10.70 20.73 -13.38
CA VAL A 706 10.69 19.79 -12.24
C VAL A 706 11.58 18.59 -12.53
N LEU A 707 11.43 17.93 -13.68
CA LEU A 707 12.20 16.74 -14.06
C LEU A 707 13.70 17.02 -14.10
N ASN A 708 14.13 18.14 -14.68
CA ASN A 708 15.54 18.52 -14.72
C ASN A 708 16.12 18.78 -13.32
N ASN A 709 15.34 19.42 -12.44
CA ASN A 709 15.75 19.65 -11.06
C ASN A 709 15.87 18.32 -10.28
N VAL A 710 14.86 17.46 -10.37
CA VAL A 710 14.84 16.14 -9.72
C VAL A 710 15.98 15.27 -10.25
N LYS A 711 16.13 15.09 -11.57
CA LYS A 711 17.24 14.28 -12.15
C LYS A 711 18.63 14.74 -11.71
N ARG A 712 18.83 16.05 -11.53
CA ARG A 712 20.10 16.60 -11.02
C ARG A 712 20.34 16.24 -9.54
N GLN A 713 19.29 16.11 -8.75
CA GLN A 713 19.36 15.70 -7.33
C GLN A 713 19.47 14.18 -7.17
N LEU A 714 18.94 13.39 -8.10
CA LEU A 714 18.95 11.91 -8.06
C LEU A 714 20.29 11.25 -8.35
N ARG A 715 21.28 12.00 -8.83
CA ARG A 715 22.60 11.46 -9.16
C ARG A 715 23.64 11.93 -8.17
N LEU A 716 23.56 11.47 -6.91
CA LEU A 716 24.76 11.37 -6.09
C LEU A 716 25.55 10.16 -6.58
N THR A 717 26.53 10.42 -7.44
CA THR A 717 27.57 9.48 -7.81
C THR A 717 28.25 8.95 -6.54
N THR A 718 28.78 7.73 -6.57
CA THR A 718 29.48 7.17 -5.40
C THR A 718 30.62 8.09 -4.92
N ARG A 719 31.22 8.85 -5.83
CA ARG A 719 32.20 9.88 -5.49
C ARG A 719 31.61 11.00 -4.61
N GLN A 720 30.42 11.50 -4.95
CA GLN A 720 29.73 12.50 -4.14
C GLN A 720 29.33 11.95 -2.76
N VAL A 721 28.97 10.66 -2.67
CA VAL A 721 28.72 10.02 -1.37
C VAL A 721 30.00 9.97 -0.53
N VAL A 722 31.15 9.66 -1.15
CA VAL A 722 32.46 9.68 -0.46
C VAL A 722 32.83 11.08 0.00
N ASP A 723 32.64 12.08 -0.86
CA ASP A 723 32.90 13.49 -0.53
C ASP A 723 31.99 13.97 0.61
N GLU A 724 30.70 13.61 0.58
CA GLU A 724 29.73 13.92 1.64
C GLU A 724 30.09 13.25 2.98
N ILE A 725 30.43 11.95 2.98
CA ILE A 725 30.90 11.25 4.19
C ILE A 725 32.12 11.95 4.77
N LYS A 726 33.06 12.37 3.93
CA LYS A 726 34.26 13.07 4.37
C LYS A 726 33.94 14.45 4.98
N ASP A 727 33.07 15.22 4.33
CA ASP A 727 32.69 16.56 4.77
C ASP A 727 31.88 16.53 6.08
N LEU A 728 30.99 15.54 6.25
CA LEU A 728 30.24 15.33 7.49
C LEU A 728 31.15 14.81 8.61
N ALA A 729 32.02 13.83 8.33
CA ALA A 729 32.96 13.32 9.31
C ALA A 729 33.93 14.40 9.81
N ALA A 730 34.34 15.33 8.96
CA ALA A 730 35.23 16.44 9.32
C ALA A 730 34.59 17.43 10.33
N GLN A 731 33.25 17.43 10.46
CA GLN A 731 32.52 18.24 11.42
C GLN A 731 32.46 17.59 12.81
N GLN A 732 32.84 16.33 12.92
CA GLN A 732 32.84 15.58 14.18
C GLN A 732 34.12 15.82 14.98
N PRO A 733 34.07 15.71 16.32
CA PRO A 733 35.26 15.87 17.17
C PRO A 733 36.38 14.87 16.84
N VAL A 734 36.01 13.67 16.39
CA VAL A 734 36.92 12.60 15.96
C VAL A 734 36.40 12.00 14.65
N PRO A 735 36.88 12.47 13.48
CA PRO A 735 36.39 12.02 12.17
C PRO A 735 36.46 10.50 11.94
N GLU A 736 37.47 9.83 12.50
CA GLU A 736 37.65 8.37 12.41
C GLU A 736 36.63 7.58 13.25
N SER A 737 35.90 8.24 14.16
CA SER A 737 34.83 7.62 14.94
C SER A 737 33.45 7.70 14.27
N TYR A 738 33.36 8.38 13.13
CA TYR A 738 32.09 8.59 12.44
C TYR A 738 31.45 7.27 12.00
N THR A 739 30.24 7.02 12.47
CA THR A 739 29.51 5.75 12.32
C THR A 739 28.46 5.80 11.22
N LEU A 740 28.05 4.62 10.76
CA LEU A 740 26.99 4.46 9.76
C LEU A 740 25.70 5.13 10.23
N ARG A 741 25.31 4.90 11.48
CA ARG A 741 24.13 5.50 12.11
C ARG A 741 24.16 7.03 12.02
N GLN A 742 25.29 7.65 12.39
CA GLN A 742 25.43 9.10 12.33
C GLN A 742 25.33 9.63 10.90
N TYR A 743 25.94 8.94 9.92
CA TYR A 743 25.82 9.33 8.51
C TYR A 743 24.39 9.25 7.98
N LEU A 744 23.65 8.20 8.30
CA LEU A 744 22.26 8.05 7.86
C LEU A 744 21.38 9.16 8.44
N ALA A 745 21.59 9.52 9.72
CA ALA A 745 20.90 10.63 10.35
C ALA A 745 21.26 11.99 9.72
N ASP A 746 22.56 12.28 9.55
CA ASP A 746 23.05 13.58 9.06
C ASP A 746 22.70 13.83 7.57
N SER A 747 22.63 12.76 6.75
CA SER A 747 22.42 12.87 5.30
C SER A 747 20.97 12.65 4.86
N LEU A 748 20.09 12.16 5.75
CA LEU A 748 18.75 11.67 5.40
C LEU A 748 18.80 10.64 4.24
N SER A 749 19.84 9.80 4.25
CA SER A 749 20.03 8.68 3.33
C SER A 749 19.58 7.39 3.99
N GLU A 750 19.23 6.40 3.19
CA GLU A 750 18.91 5.07 3.69
C GLU A 750 20.13 4.15 3.61
N ALA A 751 20.18 3.09 4.41
CA ALA A 751 21.29 2.13 4.33
C ALA A 751 21.40 1.51 2.92
N SER A 752 20.27 1.34 2.22
CA SER A 752 20.19 0.93 0.81
C SER A 752 20.98 1.85 -0.14
N ASP A 753 21.11 3.15 0.17
CA ASP A 753 21.88 4.11 -0.62
C ASP A 753 23.40 3.86 -0.56
N ILE A 754 23.87 3.19 0.49
CA ILE A 754 25.30 2.87 0.70
C ILE A 754 25.63 1.51 0.09
N TYR A 755 24.78 0.52 0.33
CA TYR A 755 24.99 -0.88 -0.06
C TYR A 755 24.52 -1.18 -1.50
N ARG A 756 24.97 -0.36 -2.47
CA ARG A 756 24.55 -0.47 -3.88
C ARG A 756 25.18 -1.67 -4.58
N ARG A 757 24.55 -2.12 -5.68
CA ARG A 757 25.15 -3.16 -6.57
C ARG A 757 26.41 -2.67 -7.30
N SER A 758 26.61 -1.36 -7.40
CA SER A 758 27.76 -0.76 -8.08
C SER A 758 29.07 -1.01 -7.34
N LYS A 759 30.17 -1.02 -8.11
CA LYS A 759 31.53 -0.94 -7.56
C LYS A 759 32.05 0.50 -7.66
N PHE A 760 32.89 0.89 -6.72
CA PHE A 760 33.62 2.14 -6.75
C PHE A 760 35.11 1.84 -6.54
N ASP A 761 35.93 2.31 -7.48
CA ASP A 761 37.38 2.03 -7.49
C ASP A 761 37.70 0.52 -7.40
N GLY A 762 36.95 -0.30 -8.16
CA GLY A 762 37.10 -1.77 -8.16
C GLY A 762 36.56 -2.49 -6.91
N ARG A 763 36.21 -1.77 -5.84
CA ARG A 763 35.71 -2.31 -4.57
C ARG A 763 34.17 -2.30 -4.50
N PRO A 764 33.54 -3.22 -3.74
CA PRO A 764 32.11 -3.15 -3.44
C PRO A 764 31.76 -1.86 -2.69
N THR A 765 30.55 -1.34 -2.90
CA THR A 765 30.06 -0.16 -2.15
C THR A 765 29.47 -0.61 -0.82
N THR A 766 30.21 -0.32 0.25
CA THR A 766 29.95 -0.74 1.64
C THR A 766 30.41 0.37 2.56
N TRP A 767 29.96 0.39 3.81
CA TRP A 767 30.27 1.50 4.72
C TRP A 767 31.78 1.69 4.88
N ASN A 768 32.53 0.61 5.15
CA ASN A 768 33.98 0.73 5.35
C ASN A 768 34.76 1.00 4.05
N THR A 769 34.30 0.52 2.89
CA THR A 769 34.98 0.83 1.62
C THR A 769 34.81 2.29 1.21
N LEU A 770 33.64 2.91 1.50
CA LEU A 770 33.42 4.33 1.26
C LEU A 770 34.22 5.20 2.25
N ARG A 771 34.23 4.84 3.53
CA ARG A 771 35.11 5.50 4.53
C ARG A 771 36.58 5.41 4.16
N ARG A 772 37.02 4.26 3.65
CA ARG A 772 38.38 4.06 3.15
C ARG A 772 38.69 4.99 1.98
N ALA A 773 37.77 5.10 1.01
CA ALA A 773 37.91 6.03 -0.10
C ALA A 773 37.92 7.51 0.35
N GLY A 774 37.20 7.84 1.43
CA GLY A 774 37.20 9.16 2.06
C GLY A 774 38.43 9.46 2.93
N GLY A 775 39.34 8.49 3.11
CA GLY A 775 40.54 8.63 3.96
C GLY A 775 40.28 8.53 5.47
N LEU A 776 39.13 8.01 5.88
CA LEU A 776 38.71 7.91 7.29
C LEU A 776 39.12 6.59 7.97
N VAL A 777 39.68 5.64 7.22
CA VAL A 777 40.15 4.35 7.74
C VAL A 777 41.68 4.28 7.64
N PRO A 778 42.41 4.27 8.77
CA PRO A 778 43.86 4.12 8.80
C PRO A 778 44.36 2.84 8.10
N ASP A 779 45.52 2.90 7.45
CA ASP A 779 46.13 1.75 6.76
C ASP A 779 46.32 0.53 7.68
N VAL A 780 46.65 0.76 8.95
CA VAL A 780 46.89 -0.29 9.95
C VAL A 780 45.62 -1.09 10.28
N LEU A 781 44.45 -0.49 10.10
CA LEU A 781 43.16 -1.13 10.34
C LEU A 781 42.62 -1.83 9.10
N TRP A 782 43.18 -1.58 7.91
CA TRP A 782 42.79 -2.21 6.65
C TRP A 782 43.48 -3.58 6.48
N PRO A 783 42.82 -4.62 5.91
CA PRO A 783 43.49 -5.89 5.66
C PRO A 783 44.70 -5.72 4.74
N PRO A 784 45.78 -6.49 4.96
CA PRO A 784 46.91 -6.51 4.04
C PRO A 784 46.49 -7.08 2.67
N ALA A 785 47.28 -6.80 1.64
CA ALA A 785 46.93 -7.06 0.24
C ALA A 785 46.63 -8.55 -0.07
N ASP A 786 47.23 -9.48 0.68
CA ASP A 786 47.00 -10.93 0.55
C ASP A 786 45.65 -11.38 1.11
N GLN A 787 45.03 -10.60 2.01
CA GLN A 787 43.72 -10.86 2.62
C GLN A 787 42.62 -9.93 2.10
N GLU A 788 42.97 -8.84 1.41
CA GLU A 788 42.03 -7.81 0.96
C GLU A 788 40.92 -8.40 0.07
N VAL A 789 41.26 -9.29 -0.87
CA VAL A 789 40.27 -9.90 -1.79
C VAL A 789 39.22 -10.72 -1.02
N GLU A 790 39.64 -11.46 0.00
CA GLU A 790 38.75 -12.26 0.84
C GLU A 790 37.80 -11.36 1.64
N VAL A 791 38.35 -10.33 2.31
CA VAL A 791 37.54 -9.38 3.10
C VAL A 791 36.55 -8.62 2.23
N LEU A 792 36.95 -8.15 1.05
CA LEU A 792 36.04 -7.47 0.12
C LEU A 792 34.91 -8.40 -0.36
N THR A 793 35.19 -9.68 -0.57
CA THR A 793 34.16 -10.67 -0.94
C THR A 793 33.15 -10.88 0.18
N LEU A 794 33.61 -10.90 1.44
CA LEU A 794 32.73 -10.98 2.61
C LEU A 794 31.92 -9.69 2.82
N LEU A 795 32.54 -8.52 2.68
CA LEU A 795 31.87 -7.23 2.79
C LEU A 795 30.76 -7.04 1.75
N GLN A 796 30.92 -7.58 0.54
CA GLN A 796 29.87 -7.58 -0.48
C GLN A 796 28.59 -8.30 -0.01
N ARG A 797 28.68 -9.21 0.97
CA ARG A 797 27.55 -9.92 1.56
C ARG A 797 26.91 -9.19 2.73
N ALA A 798 27.51 -8.12 3.25
CA ALA A 798 26.95 -7.32 4.35
C ALA A 798 25.53 -6.82 4.05
N LYS A 799 25.21 -6.53 2.78
CA LYS A 799 23.85 -6.15 2.35
C LYS A 799 22.75 -7.18 2.68
N ALA A 800 23.09 -8.46 2.85
CA ALA A 800 22.11 -9.48 3.22
C ALA A 800 21.51 -9.21 4.62
N PHE A 801 22.24 -8.46 5.45
CA PHE A 801 21.85 -8.15 6.83
C PHE A 801 20.97 -6.90 6.94
N LEU A 802 20.70 -6.18 5.84
CA LEU A 802 19.79 -5.03 5.81
C LEU A 802 18.35 -5.36 6.25
N ASN A 803 17.99 -6.65 6.20
CA ASN A 803 16.64 -7.12 6.49
C ASN A 803 16.55 -7.84 7.85
N VAL A 804 17.56 -7.71 8.72
CA VAL A 804 17.58 -8.40 10.02
C VAL A 804 16.83 -7.55 11.05
N ASP A 805 15.55 -7.86 11.24
CA ASP A 805 14.61 -7.05 12.02
C ASP A 805 14.08 -7.78 13.27
N ASP A 806 14.68 -8.92 13.66
CA ASP A 806 14.28 -9.66 14.86
C ASP A 806 15.34 -9.63 15.98
N PRO A 807 15.00 -9.16 17.20
CA PRO A 807 15.96 -8.98 18.30
C PRO A 807 16.68 -10.26 18.72
N ALA A 808 16.04 -11.43 18.57
CA ALA A 808 16.63 -12.70 18.97
C ALA A 808 17.77 -13.11 18.03
N ARG A 809 17.61 -12.97 16.72
CA ARG A 809 18.66 -13.19 15.71
C ARG A 809 19.77 -12.17 15.84
N LEU A 810 19.44 -10.88 16.01
CA LEU A 810 20.42 -9.80 16.18
C LEU A 810 21.40 -10.09 17.33
N ARG A 811 20.88 -10.33 18.55
CA ARG A 811 21.70 -10.69 19.72
C ARG A 811 22.50 -11.96 19.52
N SER A 812 21.92 -12.94 18.81
CA SER A 812 22.62 -14.21 18.55
C SER A 812 23.77 -14.03 17.57
N TYR A 813 23.60 -13.23 16.52
CA TYR A 813 24.67 -12.91 15.56
C TYR A 813 25.79 -12.12 16.24
N GLU A 814 25.45 -11.14 17.08
CA GLU A 814 26.43 -10.40 17.87
C GLU A 814 27.31 -11.34 18.71
N VAL A 815 26.69 -12.27 19.46
CA VAL A 815 27.42 -13.26 20.26
C VAL A 815 28.24 -14.21 19.38
N LEU A 816 27.70 -14.68 18.25
CA LEU A 816 28.39 -15.65 17.37
C LEU A 816 29.61 -15.06 16.67
N LEU A 817 29.62 -13.74 16.44
CA LEU A 817 30.71 -13.02 15.81
C LEU A 817 31.83 -12.61 16.79
N GLN A 818 31.64 -12.77 18.10
CA GLN A 818 32.69 -12.48 19.07
C GLN A 818 33.86 -13.47 18.94
N PRO A 819 35.13 -13.01 19.12
CA PRO A 819 36.30 -13.89 19.02
C PRO A 819 36.29 -15.07 20.00
N ASP A 820 35.67 -14.91 21.17
CA ASP A 820 35.58 -15.87 22.26
C ASP A 820 34.25 -16.67 22.28
N ALA A 821 33.47 -16.60 21.20
CA ALA A 821 32.21 -17.32 21.10
C ALA A 821 32.40 -18.85 21.24
N PRO A 822 31.49 -19.54 21.97
CA PRO A 822 31.60 -20.98 22.19
C PRO A 822 31.47 -21.78 20.87
N PRO A 823 32.02 -23.01 20.79
CA PRO A 823 31.89 -23.86 19.62
C PRO A 823 30.42 -24.16 19.31
N VAL A 824 30.03 -24.16 18.03
CA VAL A 824 28.62 -24.32 17.65
C VAL A 824 28.02 -25.63 18.16
N SER A 825 28.81 -26.71 18.17
CA SER A 825 28.36 -28.02 18.67
C SER A 825 27.93 -28.03 20.15
N SER A 826 28.41 -27.06 20.95
CA SER A 826 28.05 -26.92 22.37
C SER A 826 26.75 -26.13 22.58
N LEU A 827 26.22 -25.49 21.54
CA LEU A 827 25.03 -24.66 21.62
C LEU A 827 23.74 -25.50 21.49
N PRO A 828 22.61 -25.08 22.09
CA PRO A 828 21.31 -25.67 21.82
C PRO A 828 20.94 -25.65 20.33
N LEU A 829 20.16 -26.62 19.86
CA LEU A 829 19.84 -26.80 18.43
C LEU A 829 19.33 -25.52 17.75
N ARG A 830 18.45 -24.77 18.42
CA ARG A 830 17.99 -23.44 17.96
C ARG A 830 19.13 -22.47 17.64
N LYS A 831 20.14 -22.37 18.53
CA LYS A 831 21.32 -21.52 18.34
C LYS A 831 22.27 -22.09 17.27
N GLN A 832 22.34 -23.41 17.12
CA GLN A 832 23.08 -24.03 16.01
C GLN A 832 22.45 -23.68 14.65
N ARG A 833 21.12 -23.65 14.56
CA ARG A 833 20.41 -23.20 13.36
C ARG A 833 20.63 -21.72 13.09
N MET A 834 20.63 -20.85 14.12
CA MET A 834 21.03 -19.45 13.96
C MET A 834 22.47 -19.29 13.43
N ALA A 835 23.41 -20.12 13.92
CA ALA A 835 24.77 -20.15 13.39
C ALA A 835 24.82 -20.55 11.90
N ARG A 836 23.99 -21.52 11.48
CA ARG A 836 23.84 -21.88 10.06
C ARG A 836 23.25 -20.76 9.23
N MET A 837 22.23 -20.05 9.74
CA MET A 837 21.66 -18.88 9.07
C MET A 837 22.76 -17.84 8.78
N LEU A 838 23.56 -17.50 9.79
CA LEU A 838 24.69 -16.58 9.64
C LEU A 838 25.70 -17.04 8.58
N TYR A 839 26.08 -18.33 8.61
CA TYR A 839 27.04 -18.90 7.64
C TYR A 839 26.51 -18.87 6.20
N TYR A 840 25.27 -19.30 5.96
CA TYR A 840 24.70 -19.37 4.61
C TYR A 840 24.37 -17.99 4.03
N SER A 841 24.23 -16.94 4.85
CA SER A 841 24.16 -15.55 4.37
C SER A 841 25.45 -15.10 3.65
N PHE A 842 26.62 -15.61 4.07
CA PHE A 842 27.89 -15.35 3.39
C PHE A 842 28.15 -16.33 2.23
N TRP A 843 27.87 -17.60 2.46
CA TRP A 843 28.13 -18.69 1.51
C TRP A 843 26.88 -19.50 1.20
N PRO A 844 25.99 -19.04 0.29
CA PRO A 844 24.71 -19.68 0.00
C PRO A 844 24.79 -21.18 -0.34
N GLN A 845 25.88 -21.62 -0.97
CA GLN A 845 26.10 -23.03 -1.35
C GLN A 845 27.21 -23.70 -0.52
N GLY A 846 27.61 -23.10 0.61
CA GLY A 846 28.72 -23.55 1.43
C GLY A 846 30.04 -23.51 0.67
N SER A 847 30.81 -24.60 0.73
CA SER A 847 32.13 -24.71 0.08
C SER A 847 32.09 -24.54 -1.44
N LYS A 848 30.98 -24.90 -2.10
CA LYS A 848 30.79 -24.67 -3.55
C LYS A 848 30.73 -23.19 -3.93
N SER A 849 30.40 -22.32 -2.97
CA SER A 849 30.42 -20.86 -3.12
C SER A 849 31.68 -20.20 -2.55
N GLY A 850 32.77 -20.97 -2.39
CA GLY A 850 34.04 -20.48 -1.84
C GLY A 850 34.06 -20.35 -0.31
N GLY A 851 33.13 -20.99 0.39
CA GLY A 851 33.11 -21.02 1.85
C GLY A 851 34.00 -22.12 2.45
N PRO A 852 34.32 -22.04 3.75
CA PRO A 852 35.01 -23.14 4.43
C PRO A 852 34.15 -24.41 4.49
N ASP A 853 34.78 -25.59 4.52
CA ASP A 853 34.12 -26.90 4.43
C ASP A 853 33.15 -27.24 5.56
N ASN A 854 33.30 -26.58 6.72
CA ASN A 854 32.40 -26.77 7.86
C ASN A 854 32.02 -25.43 8.50
N LEU A 855 30.90 -25.47 9.21
CA LEU A 855 30.28 -24.30 9.85
C LEU A 855 31.23 -23.59 10.83
N GLU A 856 31.96 -24.33 11.66
CA GLU A 856 32.85 -23.74 12.67
C GLU A 856 34.04 -23.02 12.03
N SER A 857 34.64 -23.60 10.99
CA SER A 857 35.69 -22.94 10.21
C SER A 857 35.18 -21.67 9.54
N GLY A 858 33.95 -21.69 9.02
CA GLY A 858 33.26 -20.51 8.48
C GLY A 858 33.13 -19.38 9.50
N LEU A 859 32.61 -19.69 10.69
CA LEU A 859 32.47 -18.69 11.75
C LEU A 859 33.81 -18.18 12.25
N ARG A 860 34.83 -19.05 12.37
CA ARG A 860 36.19 -18.63 12.74
C ARG A 860 36.77 -17.64 11.75
N LEU A 861 36.51 -17.82 10.45
CA LEU A 861 36.92 -16.87 9.41
C LEU A 861 36.20 -15.52 9.53
N LEU A 862 34.90 -15.52 9.83
CA LEU A 862 34.18 -14.26 10.10
C LEU A 862 34.72 -13.57 11.36
N ARG A 863 35.02 -14.35 12.40
CA ARG A 863 35.59 -13.87 13.68
C ARG A 863 37.00 -13.30 13.52
N SER A 864 37.80 -13.70 12.54
CA SER A 864 39.15 -13.14 12.36
C SER A 864 39.15 -11.73 11.77
N HIS A 865 38.11 -11.34 11.04
CA HIS A 865 38.10 -10.09 10.25
C HIS A 865 37.45 -8.91 10.99
N ALA A 866 38.26 -8.04 11.60
CA ALA A 866 37.78 -6.94 12.44
C ALA A 866 36.90 -5.91 11.70
N ILE A 867 37.24 -5.57 10.46
CA ILE A 867 36.46 -4.63 9.63
C ILE A 867 35.06 -5.17 9.37
N LEU A 868 34.97 -6.45 9.01
CA LEU A 868 33.69 -7.11 8.77
C LEU A 868 32.84 -7.11 10.04
N ARG A 869 33.40 -7.48 11.19
CA ARG A 869 32.67 -7.46 12.46
C ARG A 869 32.16 -6.05 12.81
N ASN A 870 32.99 -5.03 12.64
CA ASN A 870 32.62 -3.65 12.90
C ASN A 870 31.52 -3.16 11.95
N GLU A 871 31.56 -3.56 10.68
CA GLU A 871 30.52 -3.25 9.72
C GLU A 871 29.18 -3.90 10.08
N LEU A 872 29.21 -5.22 10.33
CA LEU A 872 28.02 -5.97 10.69
C LEU A 872 27.41 -5.46 12.00
N ALA A 873 28.22 -5.12 13.00
CA ALA A 873 27.73 -4.54 14.25
C ALA A 873 26.99 -3.22 14.02
N GLN A 874 27.56 -2.30 13.21
CA GLN A 874 26.88 -1.04 12.86
C GLN A 874 25.62 -1.26 12.02
N LEU A 875 25.63 -2.25 11.13
CA LEU A 875 24.47 -2.56 10.31
C LEU A 875 23.34 -3.21 11.13
N ILE A 876 23.69 -4.12 12.05
CA ILE A 876 22.79 -4.74 13.03
C ILE A 876 22.18 -3.67 13.92
N ASP A 877 22.98 -2.71 14.40
CA ASP A 877 22.52 -1.59 15.21
C ASP A 877 21.50 -0.72 14.46
N VAL A 878 21.79 -0.36 13.21
CA VAL A 878 20.85 0.40 12.35
C VAL A 878 19.58 -0.38 12.00
N THR A 879 19.69 -1.69 11.78
CA THR A 879 18.53 -2.52 11.40
C THR A 879 17.65 -2.88 12.58
N ALA A 880 18.21 -3.02 13.78
CA ALA A 880 17.48 -3.23 15.03
C ALA A 880 16.46 -2.11 15.33
N ASP A 881 16.82 -0.87 14.99
CA ASP A 881 15.94 0.30 15.21
C ASP A 881 14.85 0.46 14.15
N ASN A 882 15.00 -0.18 12.99
CA ASN A 882 14.02 -0.13 11.91
C ASN A 882 12.97 -1.25 11.98
N ALA A 883 12.99 -2.09 13.01
CA ALA A 883 12.06 -3.19 13.19
C ALA A 883 10.64 -2.67 13.52
N ARG A 884 9.79 -2.53 12.50
CA ARG A 884 8.41 -2.01 12.64
C ARG A 884 7.36 -3.06 13.04
N ASN A 885 7.65 -4.33 12.79
CA ASN A 885 6.74 -5.44 13.12
C ASN A 885 7.15 -6.08 14.44
N LEU A 886 6.18 -6.45 15.29
CA LEU A 886 6.42 -7.19 16.53
C LEU A 886 6.74 -8.68 16.22
N PRO A 887 8.01 -9.12 16.22
CA PRO A 887 8.33 -10.50 15.86
C PRO A 887 7.96 -11.40 17.03
N ARG A 888 7.25 -12.52 16.77
CA ARG A 888 6.88 -13.47 17.82
C ARG A 888 7.41 -14.87 17.53
N PRO A 889 7.97 -15.57 18.52
CA PRO A 889 8.34 -16.97 18.38
C PRO A 889 7.09 -17.83 18.12
N LEU A 890 7.30 -18.98 17.48
CA LEU A 890 6.22 -19.87 17.04
C LEU A 890 5.48 -20.60 18.19
N GLY A 891 5.97 -20.52 19.43
CA GLY A 891 5.37 -21.16 20.60
C GLY A 891 5.76 -22.63 20.78
N ASN A 892 4.96 -23.37 21.56
CA ASN A 892 5.20 -24.75 21.93
C ASN A 892 5.10 -25.69 20.70
N GLY A 893 6.05 -26.62 20.56
CA GLY A 893 6.16 -27.53 19.40
C GLY A 893 7.17 -27.10 18.34
N TYR A 894 7.66 -25.85 18.39
CA TYR A 894 8.62 -25.29 17.42
C TYR A 894 9.91 -24.79 18.08
N ALA A 895 10.26 -25.32 19.26
CA ALA A 895 11.31 -24.79 20.12
C ALA A 895 12.68 -24.67 19.43
N ASP A 896 12.96 -25.57 18.49
CA ASP A 896 14.23 -25.63 17.76
C ASP A 896 14.24 -24.78 16.48
N ILE A 897 13.13 -24.15 16.10
CA ILE A 897 13.06 -23.27 14.93
C ILE A 897 13.35 -21.83 15.40
N PRO A 898 14.41 -21.18 14.90
CA PRO A 898 14.79 -19.84 15.35
C PRO A 898 13.96 -18.73 14.72
N LEU A 899 13.16 -19.03 13.69
CA LEU A 899 12.35 -18.06 12.94
C LEU A 899 11.22 -17.47 13.79
N GLN A 900 10.95 -16.19 13.59
CA GLN A 900 9.89 -15.45 14.27
C GLN A 900 8.88 -14.93 13.25
N THR A 901 7.59 -15.07 13.58
CA THR A 901 6.52 -14.54 12.73
C THR A 901 6.64 -13.03 12.60
N HIS A 902 6.43 -12.53 11.39
CA HIS A 902 6.46 -11.13 10.94
C HIS A 902 7.85 -10.49 10.84
N ALA A 903 8.91 -11.31 10.95
CA ALA A 903 10.28 -10.90 10.64
C ALA A 903 10.66 -11.21 9.19
N HIS A 904 11.70 -10.54 8.70
CA HIS A 904 12.22 -10.66 7.34
C HIS A 904 13.41 -11.61 7.26
N TYR A 905 13.41 -12.46 6.25
CA TYR A 905 14.46 -13.44 6.01
C TYR A 905 14.81 -13.51 4.53
N THR A 906 16.10 -13.58 4.23
CA THR A 906 16.52 -14.07 2.91
C THR A 906 16.14 -15.55 2.75
N ARG A 907 16.06 -16.03 1.50
CA ARG A 907 15.76 -17.44 1.22
C ARG A 907 16.77 -18.37 1.90
N GLU A 908 18.04 -17.98 1.88
CA GLU A 908 19.12 -18.77 2.48
C GLU A 908 18.97 -18.85 4.00
N GLU A 909 18.62 -17.75 4.67
CA GLU A 909 18.39 -17.72 6.11
C GLU A 909 17.16 -18.53 6.53
N LEU A 910 16.01 -18.35 5.87
CA LEU A 910 14.80 -19.07 6.28
C LEU A 910 14.97 -20.59 6.10
N LEU A 911 15.59 -21.05 5.01
CA LEU A 911 15.82 -22.48 4.78
C LEU A 911 16.81 -23.05 5.80
N ALA A 912 17.88 -22.32 6.10
CA ALA A 912 18.84 -22.71 7.15
C ALA A 912 18.19 -22.75 8.54
N GLY A 913 17.31 -21.80 8.85
CA GLY A 913 16.53 -21.76 10.09
C GLY A 913 15.58 -22.96 10.22
N LEU A 914 15.03 -23.45 9.12
CA LEU A 914 14.21 -24.67 9.10
C LEU A 914 15.04 -25.97 9.14
N GLY A 915 16.38 -25.91 9.12
CA GLY A 915 17.26 -27.08 9.22
C GLY A 915 17.88 -27.53 7.89
N MET A 916 17.73 -26.76 6.81
CA MET A 916 18.48 -27.01 5.58
C MET A 916 19.98 -26.73 5.77
N GLY A 917 20.86 -27.55 5.19
CA GLY A 917 22.29 -27.53 5.47
C GLY A 917 22.72 -28.25 6.76
N GLU A 918 21.80 -28.95 7.43
CA GLU A 918 22.15 -30.00 8.41
C GLU A 918 22.72 -31.24 7.69
N GLU A 919 23.32 -32.16 8.46
CA GLU A 919 23.95 -33.36 7.90
C GLU A 919 22.94 -34.18 7.05
N GLY A 920 23.33 -34.53 5.83
CA GLY A 920 22.46 -35.23 4.86
C GLY A 920 21.44 -34.35 4.13
N GLN A 921 21.38 -33.04 4.41
CA GLN A 921 20.50 -32.09 3.71
C GLN A 921 21.22 -31.33 2.59
N ARG A 922 20.43 -30.83 1.63
CA ARG A 922 20.94 -29.92 0.58
C ARG A 922 21.33 -28.57 1.19
N THR A 923 22.16 -27.80 0.49
CA THR A 923 22.49 -26.42 0.90
C THR A 923 21.40 -25.44 0.45
N PRO A 924 21.07 -24.42 1.25
CA PRO A 924 19.99 -23.47 0.95
C PRO A 924 20.05 -22.84 -0.45
N GLY A 925 21.23 -22.40 -0.89
CA GLY A 925 21.42 -21.73 -2.18
C GLY A 925 21.28 -22.61 -3.43
N THR A 926 21.00 -23.91 -3.27
CA THR A 926 20.66 -24.82 -4.38
C THR A 926 19.16 -24.89 -4.67
N VAL A 927 18.32 -24.44 -3.74
CA VAL A 927 16.86 -24.45 -3.90
C VAL A 927 16.43 -23.30 -4.79
N ARG A 928 15.83 -23.62 -5.94
CA ARG A 928 15.26 -22.64 -6.88
C ARG A 928 13.74 -22.67 -6.93
N GLU A 929 13.14 -23.70 -6.35
CA GLU A 929 11.69 -23.93 -6.36
C GLU A 929 10.98 -23.08 -5.31
N GLY A 930 9.71 -22.73 -5.57
CA GLY A 930 8.86 -21.98 -4.65
C GLY A 930 8.36 -22.79 -3.44
N VAL A 931 8.67 -24.08 -3.37
CA VAL A 931 8.35 -24.93 -2.21
C VAL A 931 9.55 -25.79 -1.85
N SER A 932 9.77 -26.02 -0.57
CA SER A 932 10.81 -26.93 -0.11
C SER A 932 10.39 -27.73 1.12
N TRP A 933 10.48 -29.07 1.03
CA TRP A 933 10.30 -29.98 2.16
C TRP A 933 11.62 -30.15 2.92
N ILE A 934 11.61 -29.94 4.24
CA ILE A 934 12.77 -30.09 5.13
C ILE A 934 12.49 -31.23 6.13
N PRO A 935 13.04 -32.44 5.89
CA PRO A 935 12.77 -33.61 6.72
C PRO A 935 13.19 -33.46 8.19
N SER A 936 14.29 -32.77 8.48
CA SER A 936 14.84 -32.69 9.85
C SER A 936 13.97 -31.90 10.82
N SER A 937 13.16 -30.98 10.31
CA SER A 937 12.18 -30.21 11.08
C SER A 937 10.72 -30.56 10.76
N ARG A 938 10.50 -31.52 9.84
CA ARG A 938 9.18 -31.85 9.28
C ARG A 938 8.40 -30.63 8.77
N CYS A 939 9.12 -29.63 8.28
CA CYS A 939 8.55 -28.39 7.80
C CYS A 939 8.53 -28.35 6.27
N GLU A 940 7.46 -27.79 5.70
CA GLU A 940 7.40 -27.40 4.29
C GLU A 940 7.37 -25.89 4.18
N ALA A 941 8.35 -25.30 3.51
CA ALA A 941 8.43 -23.87 3.26
C ALA A 941 7.67 -23.54 1.97
N LEU A 942 6.65 -22.68 2.05
CA LEU A 942 5.97 -22.08 0.90
C LEU A 942 6.52 -20.67 0.66
N LEU A 943 7.22 -20.47 -0.45
CA LEU A 943 7.87 -19.21 -0.83
C LEU A 943 7.03 -18.51 -1.90
N VAL A 944 6.26 -17.50 -1.49
CA VAL A 944 5.35 -16.76 -2.36
C VAL A 944 5.94 -15.41 -2.75
N THR A 945 5.90 -15.10 -4.05
CA THR A 945 6.21 -13.78 -4.60
C THR A 945 4.94 -13.22 -5.21
N LEU A 946 4.39 -12.16 -4.64
CA LEU A 946 3.10 -11.59 -5.03
C LEU A 946 3.18 -10.97 -6.44
N HIS A 947 4.22 -10.17 -6.69
CA HIS A 947 4.47 -9.48 -7.96
C HIS A 947 5.73 -10.05 -8.62
N LYS A 948 5.56 -10.79 -9.73
CA LYS A 948 6.65 -11.55 -10.37
C LYS A 948 7.53 -10.76 -11.33
N SER A 949 7.10 -9.58 -11.81
CA SER A 949 7.87 -8.70 -12.70
C SER A 949 7.78 -7.22 -12.28
N GLU A 950 8.80 -6.42 -12.63
CA GLU A 950 8.82 -4.95 -12.41
C GLU A 950 8.02 -4.17 -13.49
N LYS A 951 7.64 -4.83 -14.58
CA LYS A 951 6.69 -4.30 -15.57
C LYS A 951 5.28 -4.60 -15.03
N ASP A 952 4.86 -3.76 -14.08
CA ASP A 952 3.56 -3.82 -13.42
C ASP A 952 2.45 -4.13 -14.45
N PHE A 953 1.66 -5.17 -14.17
CA PHE A 953 0.44 -5.57 -14.89
C PHE A 953 0.55 -6.67 -15.97
N SER A 954 1.12 -7.85 -15.66
CA SER A 954 0.72 -9.08 -16.38
C SER A 954 -0.51 -9.71 -15.68
N PRO A 955 -1.73 -9.66 -16.27
CA PRO A 955 -2.93 -10.23 -15.66
C PRO A 955 -2.82 -11.75 -15.43
N ASN A 956 -1.94 -12.42 -16.17
CA ASN A 956 -1.77 -13.87 -16.15
C ASN A 956 -0.99 -14.38 -14.92
N THR A 957 -0.29 -13.50 -14.18
CA THR A 957 0.59 -13.89 -13.07
C THR A 957 0.23 -13.29 -11.72
N MET A 958 -0.50 -12.17 -11.66
CA MET A 958 -0.75 -11.40 -10.42
C MET A 958 -1.75 -12.04 -9.43
N TYR A 959 -2.65 -12.94 -9.87
CA TYR A 959 -3.80 -13.36 -9.05
C TYR A 959 -3.79 -14.83 -8.61
N LYS A 960 -2.63 -15.49 -8.69
CA LYS A 960 -2.51 -16.90 -8.29
C LYS A 960 -2.36 -17.08 -6.78
N ASP A 961 -1.62 -16.18 -6.14
CA ASP A 961 -1.34 -16.20 -4.71
C ASP A 961 -1.77 -14.84 -4.11
N TYR A 962 -2.73 -14.84 -3.19
CA TYR A 962 -3.29 -13.60 -2.65
C TYR A 962 -3.89 -13.78 -1.25
N ALA A 963 -3.98 -12.68 -0.50
CA ALA A 963 -4.67 -12.67 0.78
C ALA A 963 -6.19 -12.52 0.59
N ILE A 964 -6.97 -13.42 1.19
CA ILE A 964 -8.44 -13.34 1.24
C ILE A 964 -8.86 -12.45 2.40
N SER A 965 -8.24 -12.62 3.57
CA SER A 965 -8.43 -11.79 4.76
C SER A 965 -7.12 -11.76 5.56
N GLU A 966 -7.05 -11.03 6.68
CA GLU A 966 -5.85 -11.04 7.54
C GLU A 966 -5.45 -12.44 8.03
N THR A 967 -6.36 -13.42 8.01
CA THR A 967 -6.12 -14.79 8.49
C THR A 967 -6.28 -15.86 7.42
N LEU A 968 -6.69 -15.52 6.20
CA LEU A 968 -6.90 -16.47 5.12
C LEU A 968 -6.04 -16.10 3.90
N PHE A 969 -5.32 -17.08 3.37
CA PHE A 969 -4.42 -16.90 2.23
C PHE A 969 -4.71 -17.95 1.16
N HIS A 970 -4.90 -17.51 -0.08
CA HIS A 970 -5.02 -18.38 -1.24
C HIS A 970 -3.63 -18.65 -1.84
N TRP A 971 -3.30 -19.91 -2.08
CA TRP A 971 -2.03 -20.34 -2.65
C TRP A 971 -2.24 -21.38 -3.76
N GLU A 972 -1.56 -21.21 -4.89
CA GLU A 972 -1.56 -22.20 -5.98
C GLU A 972 -0.29 -23.07 -5.93
N SER A 973 -0.49 -24.39 -5.96
CA SER A 973 0.61 -25.36 -6.00
C SER A 973 1.31 -25.42 -7.38
N GLN A 974 2.42 -26.16 -7.47
CA GLN A 974 3.08 -26.39 -8.77
C GLN A 974 2.15 -27.15 -9.73
N ASN A 975 2.29 -26.87 -11.04
CA ASN A 975 1.42 -27.38 -12.11
C ASN A 975 1.18 -28.91 -12.11
N GLN A 976 2.07 -29.72 -11.51
CA GLN A 976 1.97 -31.18 -11.48
C GLN A 976 1.44 -31.73 -10.15
N THR A 977 1.24 -30.90 -9.14
CA THR A 977 0.83 -31.32 -7.79
C THR A 977 -0.66 -31.63 -7.76
N THR A 978 -0.99 -32.91 -7.50
CA THR A 978 -2.38 -33.39 -7.35
C THR A 978 -2.75 -33.69 -5.90
N PRO A 979 -4.05 -33.72 -5.55
CA PRO A 979 -4.50 -34.09 -4.20
C PRO A 979 -4.00 -35.47 -3.76
N GLU A 980 -3.79 -36.39 -4.70
CA GLU A 980 -3.39 -37.77 -4.45
C GLU A 980 -1.86 -37.93 -4.35
N CYS A 981 -1.08 -36.97 -4.86
CA CYS A 981 0.38 -37.07 -4.83
C CYS A 981 0.92 -36.87 -3.41
N ALA A 982 2.16 -37.30 -3.16
CA ALA A 982 2.75 -37.24 -1.81
C ALA A 982 2.78 -35.82 -1.21
N ALA A 983 2.94 -34.78 -2.03
CA ALA A 983 2.85 -33.40 -1.58
C ALA A 983 1.40 -32.98 -1.28
N GLY A 984 0.45 -33.28 -2.16
CA GLY A 984 -0.97 -33.01 -1.94
C GLY A 984 -1.53 -33.69 -0.69
N GLN A 985 -1.11 -34.92 -0.41
CA GLN A 985 -1.47 -35.64 0.81
C GLN A 985 -0.86 -35.01 2.07
N ARG A 986 0.39 -34.51 2.00
CA ARG A 986 0.98 -33.72 3.09
C ARG A 986 0.18 -32.46 3.35
N TYR A 987 -0.21 -31.70 2.32
CA TYR A 987 -0.99 -30.48 2.50
C TYR A 987 -2.33 -30.73 3.19
N GLN A 988 -3.11 -31.71 2.72
CA GLN A 988 -4.45 -31.99 3.23
C GLN A 988 -4.44 -32.58 4.65
N HIS A 989 -3.43 -33.38 4.98
CA HIS A 989 -3.38 -34.13 6.24
C HIS A 989 -2.23 -33.69 7.14
N HIS A 990 -1.74 -32.46 6.98
CA HIS A 990 -0.51 -32.00 7.62
C HIS A 990 -0.54 -32.13 9.14
N THR A 991 -1.67 -31.82 9.78
CA THR A 991 -1.86 -31.95 11.24
C THR A 991 -1.79 -33.40 11.70
N ALA A 992 -2.40 -34.33 10.95
CA ALA A 992 -2.40 -35.75 11.29
C ALA A 992 -1.05 -36.42 11.04
N GLN A 993 -0.28 -35.90 10.08
CA GLN A 993 1.05 -36.39 9.72
C GLN A 993 2.19 -35.73 10.52
N ASP A 994 1.87 -34.83 11.45
CA ASP A 994 2.86 -34.04 12.20
C ASP A 994 3.86 -33.30 11.28
N SER A 995 3.32 -32.76 10.18
CA SER A 995 4.06 -31.90 9.24
C SER A 995 3.58 -30.46 9.34
N HIS A 996 4.50 -29.52 9.24
CA HIS A 996 4.23 -28.11 9.48
C HIS A 996 4.41 -27.29 8.20
N ILE A 997 3.35 -26.62 7.75
CA ILE A 997 3.39 -25.77 6.56
C ILE A 997 3.72 -24.34 7.00
N MET A 998 4.80 -23.78 6.47
CA MET A 998 5.37 -22.48 6.84
C MET A 998 5.24 -21.51 5.67
N LEU A 999 4.48 -20.43 5.83
CA LEU A 999 4.20 -19.48 4.75
C LEU A 999 5.14 -18.27 4.81
N PHE A 1000 5.83 -18.01 3.70
CA PHE A 1000 6.74 -16.88 3.52
C PHE A 1000 6.31 -16.08 2.29
N VAL A 1001 6.15 -14.77 2.44
CA VAL A 1001 5.64 -13.90 1.39
C VAL A 1001 6.61 -12.75 1.14
N ARG A 1002 6.83 -12.39 -0.11
CA ARG A 1002 7.49 -11.14 -0.50
C ARG A 1002 6.69 -10.45 -1.59
N ASP A 1003 6.83 -9.13 -1.63
CA ASP A 1003 6.16 -8.29 -2.60
C ASP A 1003 6.71 -8.53 -4.02
N SER A 1004 7.98 -8.22 -4.26
CA SER A 1004 8.66 -8.34 -5.55
C SER A 1004 9.90 -9.25 -5.47
N PRO A 1005 10.47 -9.71 -6.60
CA PRO A 1005 11.74 -10.45 -6.58
C PRO A 1005 12.95 -9.59 -6.23
N THR A 1006 12.90 -8.29 -6.53
CA THR A 1006 14.01 -7.34 -6.42
C THR A 1006 13.58 -6.04 -5.74
N GLN A 1007 14.50 -5.50 -4.94
CA GLN A 1007 14.41 -4.17 -4.32
C GLN A 1007 15.70 -3.38 -4.63
N GLU A 1008 15.72 -2.08 -4.34
CA GLU A 1008 16.87 -1.20 -4.67
C GLU A 1008 18.22 -1.76 -4.18
N ALA A 1009 18.26 -2.38 -2.99
CA ALA A 1009 19.46 -2.99 -2.41
C ALA A 1009 19.81 -4.40 -2.94
N GLY A 1010 18.94 -5.07 -3.71
CA GLY A 1010 19.18 -6.47 -4.08
C GLY A 1010 17.94 -7.33 -4.34
N THR A 1011 18.00 -8.57 -3.86
CA THR A 1011 16.87 -9.49 -3.83
C THR A 1011 16.01 -9.14 -2.63
N SER A 1012 14.70 -9.04 -2.80
CA SER A 1012 13.79 -8.70 -1.70
C SER A 1012 13.70 -9.86 -0.70
N PRO A 1013 13.70 -9.56 0.62
CA PRO A 1013 13.51 -10.57 1.66
C PRO A 1013 12.06 -11.08 1.68
N TYR A 1014 11.85 -12.22 2.32
CA TYR A 1014 10.52 -12.76 2.63
C TYR A 1014 10.11 -12.39 4.06
N VAL A 1015 8.87 -11.96 4.23
CA VAL A 1015 8.20 -11.89 5.54
C VAL A 1015 7.71 -13.28 5.90
N PHE A 1016 8.05 -13.77 7.10
CA PHE A 1016 7.53 -15.03 7.59
C PHE A 1016 6.16 -14.83 8.24
N LEU A 1017 5.07 -15.29 7.62
CA LEU A 1017 3.73 -15.12 8.17
C LEU A 1017 3.39 -16.14 9.27
N GLY A 1018 4.12 -17.26 9.32
CA GLY A 1018 3.99 -18.29 10.35
C GLY A 1018 3.46 -19.62 9.83
N PRO A 1019 3.16 -20.55 10.76
CA PRO A 1019 2.52 -21.82 10.44
C PRO A 1019 1.07 -21.58 9.99
N VAL A 1020 0.65 -22.38 9.00
CA VAL A 1020 -0.71 -22.33 8.46
C VAL A 1020 -1.41 -23.69 8.58
N ASP A 1021 -2.74 -23.63 8.67
CA ASP A 1021 -3.63 -24.80 8.75
C ASP A 1021 -4.50 -24.92 7.50
N TYR A 1022 -4.66 -26.14 6.99
CA TYR A 1022 -5.44 -26.43 5.79
C TYR A 1022 -6.94 -26.14 6.00
N VAL A 1023 -7.57 -25.43 5.05
CA VAL A 1023 -9.02 -25.15 5.06
C VAL A 1023 -9.75 -25.91 3.96
N SER A 1024 -9.40 -25.66 2.70
CA SER A 1024 -10.04 -26.27 1.52
C SER A 1024 -9.11 -26.20 0.31
N HIS A 1025 -9.45 -26.95 -0.74
CA HIS A 1025 -8.79 -26.84 -2.04
C HIS A 1025 -9.78 -27.02 -3.19
N GLU A 1026 -9.41 -26.49 -4.35
CA GLU A 1026 -10.06 -26.73 -5.64
C GLU A 1026 -9.00 -27.08 -6.71
N GLY A 1027 -9.43 -27.69 -7.81
CA GLY A 1027 -8.51 -28.12 -8.86
C GLY A 1027 -7.66 -29.35 -8.49
N SER A 1028 -6.86 -29.80 -9.46
CA SER A 1028 -6.00 -31.00 -9.30
C SER A 1028 -4.63 -30.85 -9.96
N LYS A 1029 -4.50 -30.12 -11.08
CA LYS A 1029 -3.20 -29.83 -11.71
C LYS A 1029 -3.21 -28.39 -12.24
N PRO A 1030 -2.84 -27.38 -11.43
CA PRO A 1030 -2.44 -27.44 -10.01
C PRO A 1030 -3.63 -27.52 -9.03
N MET A 1031 -3.35 -27.79 -7.75
CA MET A 1031 -4.26 -27.52 -6.62
C MET A 1031 -4.22 -26.04 -6.21
N SER A 1032 -5.39 -25.44 -6.03
CA SER A 1032 -5.60 -24.11 -5.43
C SER A 1032 -6.07 -24.31 -3.98
N ILE A 1033 -5.27 -23.88 -2.99
CA ILE A 1033 -5.48 -24.19 -1.57
C ILE A 1033 -5.75 -22.91 -0.78
N ILE A 1034 -6.73 -22.97 0.13
CA ILE A 1034 -6.96 -21.93 1.14
C ILE A 1034 -6.30 -22.36 2.45
N TRP A 1035 -5.38 -21.51 2.92
CA TRP A 1035 -4.65 -21.66 4.17
C TRP A 1035 -5.18 -20.69 5.23
N LYS A 1036 -5.34 -21.17 6.46
CA LYS A 1036 -5.63 -20.34 7.63
C LYS A 1036 -4.36 -20.06 8.41
N LEU A 1037 -4.01 -18.79 8.57
CA LEU A 1037 -2.90 -18.38 9.42
C LEU A 1037 -3.28 -18.48 10.91
N ARG A 1038 -2.33 -18.96 11.72
CA ARG A 1038 -2.48 -18.98 13.19
C ARG A 1038 -2.28 -17.61 13.84
N ARG A 1039 -1.58 -16.71 13.15
CA ARG A 1039 -1.38 -15.31 13.53
C ARG A 1039 -1.84 -14.43 12.36
N PRO A 1040 -2.70 -13.42 12.58
CA PRO A 1040 -3.12 -12.50 11.52
C PRO A 1040 -1.91 -11.83 10.86
N MET A 1041 -1.96 -11.64 9.55
CA MET A 1041 -0.91 -10.97 8.76
C MET A 1041 -0.71 -9.52 9.21
N PRO A 1042 0.52 -8.98 9.15
CA PRO A 1042 0.74 -7.55 9.32
C PRO A 1042 -0.02 -6.75 8.26
N SER A 1043 -0.59 -5.60 8.65
CA SER A 1043 -1.35 -4.74 7.74
C SER A 1043 -0.59 -4.38 6.45
N PRO A 1044 0.72 -4.04 6.45
CA PRO A 1044 1.45 -3.77 5.21
C PRO A 1044 1.50 -4.97 4.25
N VAL A 1045 1.65 -6.18 4.79
CA VAL A 1045 1.69 -7.41 3.98
C VAL A 1045 0.31 -7.76 3.46
N PHE A 1046 -0.73 -7.59 4.28
CA PHE A 1046 -2.11 -7.79 3.86
C PHE A 1046 -2.49 -6.83 2.72
N SER A 1047 -2.17 -5.55 2.85
CA SER A 1047 -2.41 -4.55 1.80
C SER A 1047 -1.71 -4.87 0.50
N ALA A 1048 -0.45 -5.34 0.54
CA ALA A 1048 0.30 -5.75 -0.65
C ALA A 1048 -0.21 -7.06 -1.27
N ALA A 1049 -0.70 -8.00 -0.45
CA ALA A 1049 -1.18 -9.31 -0.90
C ALA A 1049 -2.67 -9.32 -1.28
N SER A 1050 -3.43 -8.31 -0.89
CA SER A 1050 -4.87 -8.23 -1.15
C SER A 1050 -5.12 -7.83 -2.60
N THR A 1051 -6.09 -8.49 -3.25
CA THR A 1051 -6.52 -8.14 -4.61
C THR A 1051 -7.41 -6.89 -4.66
N VAL A 1052 -7.83 -6.43 -3.49
CA VAL A 1052 -8.71 -5.29 -3.26
C VAL A 1052 -8.02 -4.37 -2.25
N ALA A 1053 -8.03 -3.05 -2.47
CA ALA A 1053 -7.63 -2.11 -1.43
C ALA A 1053 -8.40 -2.44 -0.13
N PRO A 1054 -7.74 -2.53 1.04
CA PRO A 1054 -8.43 -2.80 2.31
C PRO A 1054 -9.60 -1.84 2.46
N LEU A 1055 -10.81 -2.39 2.63
CA LEU A 1055 -12.00 -1.56 2.89
C LEU A 1055 -11.79 -0.92 4.26
N SER A 1056 -11.85 0.42 4.29
CA SER A 1056 -11.35 1.26 5.39
C SER A 1056 -12.30 1.43 6.56
#